data_AF-A0A6G1HKK6-F1
#
_entry.id   AF-A0A6G1HKK6-F1
#
_cell.length_a   1.000
_cell.length_b   1.000
_cell.length_c   1.000
_cell.angle_alpha   90.00
_cell.angle_beta   90.00
_cell.angle_gamma   90.00
#
_symmetry.space_group_name_H-M   'P 1'
#
loop_
_entity.id
_entity.type
_entity.pdbx_description
1 polymer ?
#
loop_
_entity_poly.entity_id
_entity_poly.type
_entity_poly.pdbx_seq_one_letter_code
_entity_poly.pdbx_strand_id
1 'polypeptide(L)'
;MVKSILIDIRQEVSGESLVEGIKEGLKHGNVAGAKTLPTLLLYDEAGLKLFEEITYLDEYYLTNAELQVLEMYADRIAERIESGSLVLELGSGNLRKISILLRALERARKDVEYYALDLSVTELQRTLAAIPRAEFKYVKCYGLHGTYDDGLQWLKSPEIASRRKSVLTMGSSIGNFSRPDAVAFLKGFASALRPGDNILVGLDSCQDPEKVYHAYNDKYGVTHRFILNGLKHANRLLGYQAFDLDLWHVVGEYDVDAGKHHAFVSPTQDVTVEGVLIGKDERIRIEESYKYSSEQITHLWESAGLAEGAKWANATGDYALHMTYRPPFCFPLHPSEYATAPAPSLHDWQSLWAAWDTVTTGMIPNSELLSKPINLRNVCLFYIGHIPTFLAIHIARTTGKSHTQLDAYQRIFERGIDPDVDNPELCHAHSEIPDSWPPLGDILAFQRDIRTFVETLYASERSPEVNKALWLGFEHEAMHLETLLYMLVQSEKTLPPSGAVKPDFEALANFSRSVAVENSWFTIPERVVTLGASAEDDVYGWDNEFPSRQVSVHAFEAKARPITNGEYATYLGENGVQRIPASWTEKPAKDGSSELSRKEQVRRDSMQTNSTGSAFVEGKSVRTVFGPVPLKYTLEWPVVASYDELTACARWMGGRIPTVEEVKSIYEHVADKKLLGVENALGKTIPAVNGHLINDGVEETPPSRTPHPSNISSSSAASAPFADLRQANIGFKHWHPVAVAHLGGKLAGQGELGGIWEWTSTALEKHEGFEAMPEYTGYTADFFDSKHNIVLGGSWATHPRIAGRKSFVNWYQRNYPYVWAGCRLVRDF
;
A
#
# COMPACT_ATOMS: atom_id res chain seq x y z
N MET A 1 13.95 -34.29 -31.65
CA MET A 1 13.49 -32.98 -32.17
C MET A 1 13.41 -32.02 -31.00
N VAL A 2 14.36 -31.08 -30.93
CA VAL A 2 14.51 -30.12 -29.85
C VAL A 2 13.54 -28.96 -30.12
N LYS A 3 12.43 -28.86 -29.36
CA LYS A 3 11.59 -27.64 -29.40
C LYS A 3 12.47 -26.47 -28.97
N SER A 4 12.46 -25.36 -29.72
CA SER A 4 13.36 -24.24 -29.50
C SER A 4 13.20 -23.70 -28.08
N ILE A 5 14.33 -23.59 -27.38
CA ILE A 5 14.44 -23.01 -26.03
C ILE A 5 14.29 -21.48 -26.07
N LEU A 6 14.35 -20.89 -27.27
CA LEU A 6 14.29 -19.47 -27.52
C LEU A 6 13.01 -19.13 -28.29
N ILE A 7 12.35 -18.06 -27.85
CA ILE A 7 11.14 -17.50 -28.44
C ILE A 7 11.46 -16.04 -28.78
N ASP A 8 11.30 -15.63 -30.04
CA ASP A 8 11.45 -14.24 -30.46
C ASP A 8 10.09 -13.54 -30.32
N ILE A 9 10.04 -12.47 -29.54
CA ILE A 9 8.80 -11.74 -29.22
C ILE A 9 8.85 -10.28 -29.71
N ARG A 10 9.91 -9.89 -30.42
CA ARG A 10 10.12 -8.51 -30.88
C ARG A 10 9.07 -8.09 -31.92
N GLN A 11 8.52 -6.89 -31.77
CA GLN A 11 7.52 -6.38 -32.71
C GLN A 11 8.11 -5.56 -33.87
N GLU A 12 9.19 -4.79 -33.69
CA GLU A 12 9.94 -4.07 -34.75
C GLU A 12 11.38 -3.73 -34.28
N VAL A 13 12.37 -3.61 -35.20
CA VAL A 13 13.83 -3.65 -34.89
C VAL A 13 14.36 -2.30 -34.37
N SER A 14 14.96 -2.33 -33.16
CA SER A 14 15.38 -1.23 -32.27
C SER A 14 16.61 -0.39 -32.67
N GLY A 15 17.18 -0.55 -33.87
CA GLY A 15 18.43 0.12 -34.25
C GLY A 15 18.29 1.63 -34.50
N GLU A 16 17.20 2.03 -35.16
CA GLU A 16 16.95 3.44 -35.54
C GLU A 16 16.63 4.32 -34.32
N SER A 17 15.92 3.75 -33.33
CA SER A 17 15.54 4.44 -32.10
C SER A 17 16.73 4.91 -31.25
N LEU A 18 17.82 4.13 -31.17
CA LEU A 18 19.01 4.53 -30.40
C LEU A 18 19.81 5.64 -31.06
N VAL A 19 19.89 5.62 -32.40
CA VAL A 19 20.54 6.69 -33.17
C VAL A 19 19.77 8.00 -33.02
N GLU A 20 18.44 7.95 -33.08
CA GLU A 20 17.59 9.10 -32.78
C GLU A 20 17.78 9.58 -31.34
N GLY A 21 17.82 8.67 -30.36
CA GLY A 21 18.07 9.00 -28.96
C GLY A 21 19.41 9.72 -28.71
N ILE A 22 20.47 9.35 -29.43
CA ILE A 22 21.74 10.09 -29.41
C ILE A 22 21.54 11.51 -29.95
N LYS A 23 20.95 11.65 -31.14
CA LYS A 23 20.79 12.94 -31.82
C LYS A 23 19.92 13.91 -31.01
N GLU A 24 18.78 13.46 -30.52
CA GLU A 24 17.85 14.26 -29.72
C GLU A 24 18.46 14.65 -28.37
N GLY A 25 19.09 13.68 -27.68
CA GLY A 25 19.74 13.91 -26.39
C GLY A 25 20.87 14.94 -26.45
N LEU A 26 21.59 15.03 -27.58
CA LEU A 26 22.62 16.04 -27.81
C LEU A 26 22.06 17.41 -28.21
N LYS A 27 21.00 17.45 -29.04
CA LYS A 27 20.44 18.70 -29.60
C LYS A 27 19.53 19.45 -28.64
N HIS A 28 18.62 18.74 -27.99
CA HIS A 28 17.52 19.35 -27.25
C HIS A 28 17.71 19.24 -25.73
N GLY A 29 18.43 18.22 -25.27
CA GLY A 29 18.60 17.92 -23.86
C GLY A 29 17.27 17.51 -23.22
N ASN A 30 17.17 16.28 -22.71
CA ASN A 30 15.86 15.75 -22.29
C ASN A 30 15.37 16.31 -20.93
N VAL A 31 16.24 16.97 -20.15
CA VAL A 31 15.90 17.53 -18.84
C VAL A 31 16.60 18.87 -18.64
N ALA A 32 15.83 19.96 -18.48
CA ALA A 32 16.31 21.32 -18.18
C ALA A 32 17.39 21.89 -19.14
N GLY A 33 17.48 21.38 -20.37
CA GLY A 33 18.49 21.78 -21.37
C GLY A 33 19.85 21.09 -21.24
N ALA A 34 20.02 20.16 -20.30
CA ALA A 34 21.26 19.38 -20.17
C ALA A 34 21.32 18.25 -21.21
N LYS A 35 22.49 18.10 -21.87
CA LYS A 35 22.73 17.07 -22.88
C LYS A 35 22.77 15.67 -22.25
N THR A 36 22.21 14.69 -22.94
CA THR A 36 22.13 13.30 -22.47
C THR A 36 22.47 12.30 -23.56
N LEU A 37 22.95 11.13 -23.18
CA LEU A 37 23.10 9.96 -24.03
C LEU A 37 22.25 8.80 -23.49
N PRO A 38 21.66 7.95 -24.36
CA PRO A 38 20.89 6.80 -23.91
C PRO A 38 21.75 5.81 -23.09
N THR A 39 21.30 5.46 -21.89
CA THR A 39 21.97 4.46 -21.02
C THR A 39 22.11 3.10 -21.70
N LEU A 40 21.21 2.74 -22.62
CA LEU A 40 21.27 1.48 -23.36
C LEU A 40 22.54 1.33 -24.21
N LEU A 41 23.23 2.44 -24.52
CA LEU A 41 24.53 2.40 -25.19
C LEU A 41 25.58 1.63 -24.39
N LEU A 42 25.46 1.58 -23.07
CA LEU A 42 26.38 0.89 -22.18
C LEU A 42 26.28 -0.65 -22.27
N TYR A 43 25.18 -1.20 -22.80
CA TYR A 43 24.83 -2.63 -22.67
C TYR A 43 24.94 -3.43 -23.98
N ASP A 44 25.91 -3.08 -24.83
CA ASP A 44 26.29 -3.98 -25.93
C ASP A 44 27.11 -5.19 -25.44
N GLU A 45 27.49 -6.11 -26.33
CA GLU A 45 28.23 -7.33 -25.93
C GLU A 45 29.53 -7.02 -25.13
N ALA A 46 30.27 -5.97 -25.52
CA ALA A 46 31.49 -5.58 -24.79
C ALA A 46 31.15 -4.94 -23.43
N GLY A 47 30.12 -4.10 -23.39
CA GLY A 47 29.63 -3.47 -22.17
C GLY A 47 29.13 -4.48 -21.15
N LEU A 48 28.40 -5.51 -21.58
CA LEU A 48 27.92 -6.58 -20.70
C LEU A 48 29.07 -7.35 -20.02
N LYS A 49 30.20 -7.57 -20.72
CA LYS A 49 31.40 -8.19 -20.12
C LYS A 49 32.04 -7.28 -19.07
N LEU A 50 32.13 -5.99 -19.34
CA LEU A 50 32.63 -5.01 -18.38
C LEU A 50 31.71 -4.89 -17.16
N PHE A 51 30.40 -4.89 -17.36
CA PHE A 51 29.44 -4.91 -16.26
C PHE A 51 29.55 -6.19 -15.44
N GLU A 52 29.75 -7.35 -16.10
CA GLU A 52 30.04 -8.60 -15.40
C GLU A 52 31.30 -8.46 -14.52
N GLU A 53 32.40 -7.86 -15.01
CA GLU A 53 33.58 -7.54 -14.17
C GLU A 53 33.22 -6.66 -12.95
N ILE A 54 32.42 -5.60 -13.15
CA ILE A 54 31.95 -4.70 -12.06
C ILE A 54 31.22 -5.51 -10.97
N THR A 55 30.40 -6.49 -11.35
CA THR A 55 29.62 -7.29 -10.37
C THR A 55 30.47 -8.18 -9.45
N TYR A 56 31.77 -8.37 -9.73
CA TYR A 56 32.71 -9.07 -8.86
C TYR A 56 33.56 -8.12 -8.00
N LEU A 57 33.45 -6.81 -8.18
CA LEU A 57 34.17 -5.85 -7.34
C LEU A 57 33.52 -5.73 -5.96
N ASP A 58 34.34 -5.76 -4.91
CA ASP A 58 33.86 -5.58 -3.53
C ASP A 58 33.22 -4.20 -3.31
N GLU A 59 33.69 -3.17 -4.03
CA GLU A 59 33.15 -1.80 -3.99
C GLU A 59 31.72 -1.74 -4.54
N TYR A 60 31.38 -2.59 -5.53
CA TYR A 60 30.03 -2.73 -6.06
C TYR A 60 29.19 -3.70 -5.22
N TYR A 61 28.88 -3.26 -3.99
CA TYR A 61 28.26 -4.08 -2.95
C TYR A 61 26.91 -4.72 -3.34
N LEU A 62 26.19 -4.14 -4.31
CA LEU A 62 24.83 -4.52 -4.69
C LEU A 62 24.69 -6.01 -5.04
N THR A 63 25.67 -6.56 -5.77
CA THR A 63 25.62 -7.98 -6.18
C THR A 63 25.72 -8.90 -4.96
N ASN A 64 26.66 -8.64 -4.06
CA ASN A 64 26.87 -9.45 -2.87
C ASN A 64 25.72 -9.29 -1.86
N ALA A 65 25.15 -8.09 -1.76
CA ALA A 65 23.98 -7.83 -0.93
C ALA A 65 22.75 -8.63 -1.42
N GLU A 66 22.46 -8.62 -2.73
CA GLU A 66 21.35 -9.41 -3.30
C GLU A 66 21.60 -10.92 -3.17
N LEU A 67 22.83 -11.38 -3.41
CA LEU A 67 23.21 -12.79 -3.21
C LEU A 67 22.98 -13.23 -1.76
N GLN A 68 23.38 -12.42 -0.77
CA GLN A 68 23.14 -12.72 0.64
C GLN A 68 21.64 -12.88 0.93
N VAL A 69 20.78 -12.00 0.39
CA VAL A 69 19.33 -12.13 0.55
C VAL A 69 18.81 -13.42 -0.07
N LEU A 70 19.22 -13.75 -1.29
CA LEU A 70 18.80 -14.98 -1.96
C LEU A 70 19.28 -16.24 -1.21
N GLU A 71 20.52 -16.26 -0.74
CA GLU A 71 21.05 -17.38 0.05
C GLU A 71 20.30 -17.59 1.37
N MET A 72 19.92 -16.50 2.03
CA MET A 72 19.18 -16.55 3.30
C MET A 72 17.69 -16.91 3.11
N TYR A 73 17.07 -16.46 2.02
CA TYR A 73 15.61 -16.42 1.91
C TYR A 73 15.00 -17.08 0.67
N ALA A 74 15.78 -17.65 -0.26
CA ALA A 74 15.24 -18.22 -1.50
C ALA A 74 14.16 -19.29 -1.27
N ASP A 75 14.27 -20.13 -0.24
CA ASP A 75 13.22 -21.10 0.08
C ASP A 75 11.90 -20.42 0.48
N ARG A 76 11.95 -19.34 1.28
CA ARG A 76 10.76 -18.56 1.68
C ARG A 76 10.17 -17.76 0.51
N ILE A 77 11.01 -17.31 -0.43
CA ILE A 77 10.57 -16.70 -1.69
C ILE A 77 9.86 -17.75 -2.56
N ALA A 78 10.45 -18.94 -2.73
CA ALA A 78 9.91 -20.02 -3.53
C ALA A 78 8.58 -20.57 -2.97
N GLU A 79 8.40 -20.60 -1.64
CA GLU A 79 7.13 -20.95 -0.99
C GLU A 79 5.97 -20.08 -1.48
N ARG A 80 6.23 -18.78 -1.71
CA ARG A 80 5.25 -17.76 -2.12
C ARG A 80 4.97 -17.72 -3.61
N ILE A 81 5.81 -18.35 -4.44
CA ILE A 81 5.52 -18.52 -5.88
C ILE A 81 4.58 -19.71 -6.05
N GLU A 82 3.43 -19.49 -6.67
CA GLU A 82 2.42 -20.54 -6.89
C GLU A 82 2.92 -21.59 -7.90
N SER A 83 2.63 -22.86 -7.66
CA SER A 83 2.87 -23.91 -8.66
C SER A 83 1.97 -23.67 -9.88
N GLY A 84 2.49 -23.89 -11.08
CA GLY A 84 1.86 -23.56 -12.36
C GLY A 84 2.16 -22.14 -12.86
N SER A 85 2.92 -21.35 -12.10
CA SER A 85 3.28 -19.98 -12.48
C SER A 85 4.28 -19.94 -13.62
N LEU A 86 4.09 -18.93 -14.46
CA LEU A 86 5.10 -18.40 -15.36
C LEU A 86 5.98 -17.42 -14.57
N VAL A 87 7.29 -17.66 -14.54
CA VAL A 87 8.27 -16.81 -13.86
C VAL A 87 9.08 -16.08 -14.92
N LEU A 88 8.89 -14.77 -15.08
CA LEU A 88 9.59 -13.96 -16.07
C LEU A 88 10.67 -13.12 -15.39
N GLU A 89 11.95 -13.32 -15.71
CA GLU A 89 13.02 -12.41 -15.31
C GLU A 89 13.28 -11.35 -16.38
N LEU A 90 13.17 -10.09 -16.00
CA LEU A 90 13.47 -8.94 -16.84
C LEU A 90 14.97 -8.62 -16.77
N GLY A 91 15.65 -8.73 -17.92
CA GLY A 91 17.07 -8.42 -18.04
C GLY A 91 17.92 -9.54 -17.43
N SER A 92 17.87 -10.72 -18.04
CA SER A 92 18.57 -11.91 -17.53
C SER A 92 20.09 -11.75 -17.69
N GLY A 93 20.75 -11.23 -16.65
CA GLY A 93 22.20 -11.17 -16.57
C GLY A 93 22.84 -12.54 -16.33
N ASN A 94 23.97 -12.58 -15.63
CA ASN A 94 24.59 -13.86 -15.26
C ASN A 94 23.68 -14.67 -14.32
N LEU A 95 23.52 -15.97 -14.63
CA LEU A 95 22.71 -16.93 -13.86
C LEU A 95 23.01 -17.05 -12.36
N ARG A 96 24.14 -16.55 -11.88
CA ARG A 96 24.58 -16.68 -10.48
C ARG A 96 23.43 -16.44 -9.49
N LYS A 97 22.70 -15.34 -9.66
CA LYS A 97 21.62 -14.94 -8.75
C LYS A 97 20.38 -15.82 -8.92
N ILE A 98 19.85 -15.89 -10.15
CA ILE A 98 18.60 -16.62 -10.40
C ILE A 98 18.72 -18.12 -10.10
N SER A 99 19.90 -18.70 -10.27
CA SER A 99 20.14 -20.13 -10.00
C SER A 99 19.81 -20.54 -8.56
N ILE A 100 19.99 -19.64 -7.59
CA ILE A 100 19.66 -19.87 -6.18
C ILE A 100 18.14 -20.05 -6.04
N LEU A 101 17.36 -19.14 -6.65
CA LEU A 101 15.90 -19.19 -6.61
C LEU A 101 15.34 -20.36 -7.41
N LEU A 102 15.86 -20.66 -8.61
CA LEU A 102 15.43 -21.81 -9.39
C LEU A 102 15.65 -23.12 -8.62
N ARG A 103 16.78 -23.26 -7.92
CA ARG A 103 17.04 -24.42 -7.06
C ARG A 103 16.09 -24.48 -5.87
N ALA A 104 15.72 -23.35 -5.28
CA ALA A 104 14.72 -23.31 -4.22
C ALA A 104 13.32 -23.74 -4.72
N LEU A 105 12.91 -23.26 -5.89
CA LEU A 105 11.66 -23.67 -6.56
C LEU A 105 11.64 -25.18 -6.85
N GLU A 106 12.77 -25.72 -7.33
CA GLU A 106 12.94 -27.15 -7.57
C GLU A 106 12.86 -27.97 -6.27
N ARG A 107 13.56 -27.55 -5.20
CA ARG A 107 13.48 -28.18 -3.88
C ARG A 107 12.05 -28.18 -3.32
N ALA A 108 11.33 -27.07 -3.51
CA ALA A 108 9.93 -26.91 -3.15
C ALA A 108 8.96 -27.64 -4.09
N ARG A 109 9.45 -28.28 -5.17
CA ARG A 109 8.69 -29.02 -6.17
C ARG A 109 7.60 -28.18 -6.86
N LYS A 110 7.89 -26.90 -7.09
CA LYS A 110 6.99 -25.98 -7.79
C LYS A 110 7.11 -26.23 -9.29
N ASP A 111 6.04 -26.71 -9.94
CA ASP A 111 6.01 -26.86 -11.41
C ASP A 111 5.91 -25.47 -12.03
N VAL A 112 7.02 -24.93 -12.54
CA VAL A 112 7.08 -23.56 -13.04
C VAL A 112 7.81 -23.50 -14.38
N GLU A 113 7.45 -22.50 -15.17
CA GLU A 113 8.13 -22.17 -16.42
C GLU A 113 8.84 -20.83 -16.23
N TYR A 114 10.17 -20.88 -16.12
CA TYR A 114 11.05 -19.74 -16.04
C TYR A 114 11.41 -19.24 -17.45
N TYR A 115 11.29 -17.93 -17.64
CA TYR A 115 11.59 -17.21 -18.87
C TYR A 115 12.63 -16.13 -18.58
N ALA A 116 13.81 -16.27 -19.18
CA ALA A 116 14.86 -15.26 -19.20
C ALA A 116 14.57 -14.28 -20.35
N LEU A 117 14.31 -13.00 -20.07
CA LEU A 117 14.11 -11.97 -21.10
C LEU A 117 15.39 -11.17 -21.30
N ASP A 118 15.89 -11.12 -22.54
CA ASP A 118 17.07 -10.34 -22.91
C ASP A 118 17.03 -9.86 -24.36
N LEU A 119 17.80 -8.81 -24.65
CA LEU A 119 18.01 -8.26 -25.99
C LEU A 119 19.04 -9.08 -26.79
N SER A 120 19.91 -9.83 -26.13
CA SER A 120 20.98 -10.59 -26.76
C SER A 120 20.64 -12.09 -26.81
N VAL A 121 20.41 -12.59 -28.03
CA VAL A 121 20.26 -14.03 -28.28
C VAL A 121 21.48 -14.82 -27.79
N THR A 122 22.69 -14.28 -27.97
CA THR A 122 23.93 -14.93 -27.55
C THR A 122 23.98 -15.05 -26.02
N GLU A 123 23.54 -14.03 -25.29
CA GLU A 123 23.48 -14.08 -23.83
C GLU A 123 22.40 -15.05 -23.34
N LEU A 124 21.21 -15.05 -23.95
CA LEU A 124 20.18 -16.04 -23.63
C LEU A 124 20.69 -17.48 -23.83
N GLN A 125 21.44 -17.73 -24.91
CA GLN A 125 22.05 -19.03 -25.16
C GLN A 125 23.10 -19.37 -24.11
N ARG A 126 24.00 -18.44 -23.78
CA ARG A 126 25.05 -18.61 -22.76
C ARG A 126 24.44 -18.93 -21.39
N THR A 127 23.50 -18.10 -20.97
CA THR A 127 22.74 -18.23 -19.72
C THR A 127 22.04 -19.59 -19.69
N LEU A 128 21.16 -19.91 -20.64
CA LEU A 128 20.40 -21.16 -20.60
C LEU A 128 21.25 -22.44 -20.77
N ALA A 129 22.44 -22.35 -21.36
CA ALA A 129 23.38 -23.47 -21.45
C ALA A 129 24.07 -23.79 -20.10
N ALA A 130 24.23 -22.80 -19.23
CA ALA A 130 24.82 -22.98 -17.90
C ALA A 130 23.84 -23.57 -16.88
N ILE A 131 22.54 -23.69 -17.20
CA ILE A 131 21.56 -24.36 -16.34
C ILE A 131 21.74 -25.89 -16.44
N PRO A 132 22.13 -26.59 -15.36
CA PRO A 132 22.27 -28.05 -15.38
C PRO A 132 20.89 -28.73 -15.44
N ARG A 133 20.40 -28.99 -16.66
CA ARG A 133 19.03 -29.52 -16.88
C ARG A 133 18.72 -30.82 -16.17
N ALA A 134 19.73 -31.64 -15.89
CA ALA A 134 19.56 -32.88 -15.12
C ALA A 134 19.18 -32.62 -13.65
N GLU A 135 19.46 -31.42 -13.12
CA GLU A 135 19.10 -31.01 -11.75
C GLU A 135 17.63 -30.54 -11.63
N PHE A 136 16.95 -30.23 -12.74
CA PHE A 136 15.61 -29.63 -12.73
C PHE A 136 14.54 -30.56 -13.31
N LYS A 137 13.62 -31.00 -12.46
CA LYS A 137 12.45 -31.82 -12.82
C LYS A 137 11.16 -31.00 -12.86
N TYR A 138 11.02 -30.02 -11.99
CA TYR A 138 9.82 -29.19 -11.84
C TYR A 138 9.99 -27.81 -12.49
N VAL A 139 11.21 -27.30 -12.59
CA VAL A 139 11.52 -26.01 -13.23
C VAL A 139 11.89 -26.20 -14.69
N LYS A 140 11.14 -25.59 -15.60
CA LYS A 140 11.44 -25.56 -17.05
C LYS A 140 11.96 -24.17 -17.43
N CYS A 141 13.06 -24.10 -18.18
CA CYS A 141 13.72 -22.83 -18.51
C CYS A 141 13.65 -22.54 -20.01
N TYR A 142 13.30 -21.30 -20.35
CA TYR A 142 13.15 -20.77 -21.69
C TYR A 142 13.80 -19.38 -21.80
N GLY A 143 14.14 -18.96 -23.01
CA GLY A 143 14.60 -17.61 -23.31
C GLY A 143 13.57 -16.87 -24.17
N LEU A 144 13.34 -15.61 -23.82
CA LEU A 144 12.54 -14.65 -24.58
C LEU A 144 13.48 -13.60 -25.13
N HIS A 145 13.52 -13.48 -26.44
CA HIS A 145 14.31 -12.46 -27.12
C HIS A 145 13.42 -11.25 -27.40
N GLY A 146 13.70 -10.15 -26.71
CA GLY A 146 12.93 -8.91 -26.85
C GLY A 146 13.26 -7.85 -25.81
N THR A 147 12.68 -6.67 -25.99
CA THR A 147 12.72 -5.57 -25.02
C THR A 147 11.79 -5.83 -23.84
N TYR A 148 11.87 -4.99 -22.79
CA TYR A 148 10.90 -5.04 -21.69
C TYR A 148 9.46 -4.76 -22.17
N ASP A 149 9.30 -3.87 -23.16
CA ASP A 149 7.99 -3.58 -23.75
C ASP A 149 7.44 -4.76 -24.54
N ASP A 150 8.28 -5.46 -25.31
CA ASP A 150 7.90 -6.71 -25.98
C ASP A 150 7.47 -7.77 -24.95
N GLY A 151 8.23 -7.90 -23.85
CA GLY A 151 7.90 -8.78 -22.73
C GLY A 151 6.55 -8.43 -22.10
N LEU A 152 6.27 -7.15 -21.90
CA LEU A 152 4.99 -6.67 -21.39
C LEU A 152 3.82 -7.02 -22.34
N GLN A 153 3.98 -6.80 -23.64
CA GLN A 153 2.95 -7.16 -24.63
C GLN A 153 2.75 -8.67 -24.70
N TRP A 154 3.82 -9.45 -24.61
CA TRP A 154 3.75 -10.90 -24.55
C TRP A 154 2.97 -11.40 -23.34
N LEU A 155 3.17 -10.81 -22.15
CA LEU A 155 2.39 -11.14 -20.95
C LEU A 155 0.88 -10.82 -21.10
N LYS A 156 0.54 -9.82 -21.93
CA LYS A 156 -0.84 -9.42 -22.23
C LYS A 156 -1.49 -10.26 -23.34
N SER A 157 -0.72 -11.08 -24.06
CA SER A 157 -1.26 -11.92 -25.14
C SER A 157 -2.35 -12.88 -24.61
N PRO A 158 -3.40 -13.18 -25.39
CA PRO A 158 -4.51 -14.03 -24.93
C PRO A 158 -4.09 -15.40 -24.39
N GLU A 159 -3.03 -15.98 -24.95
CA GLU A 159 -2.48 -17.28 -24.53
C GLU A 159 -1.83 -17.23 -23.13
N ILE A 160 -1.26 -16.08 -22.76
CA ILE A 160 -0.50 -15.89 -21.51
C ILE A 160 -1.33 -15.17 -20.44
N ALA A 161 -2.27 -14.32 -20.84
CA ALA A 161 -3.02 -13.45 -19.94
C ALA A 161 -3.73 -14.21 -18.80
N SER A 162 -4.23 -15.42 -19.08
CA SER A 162 -4.92 -16.28 -18.11
C SER A 162 -4.01 -17.08 -17.18
N ARG A 163 -2.69 -17.11 -17.42
CA ARG A 163 -1.73 -17.83 -16.58
C ARG A 163 -1.42 -17.05 -15.30
N ARG A 164 -1.03 -17.77 -14.24
CA ARG A 164 -0.41 -17.18 -13.04
C ARG A 164 0.99 -16.68 -13.39
N LYS A 165 1.36 -15.52 -12.86
CA LYS A 165 2.59 -14.81 -13.24
C LYS A 165 3.37 -14.37 -12.01
N SER A 166 4.68 -14.50 -12.10
CA SER A 166 5.66 -13.89 -11.20
C SER A 166 6.71 -13.19 -12.05
N VAL A 167 6.77 -11.86 -11.98
CA VAL A 167 7.77 -11.08 -12.72
C VAL A 167 8.92 -10.75 -11.79
N LEU A 168 10.15 -10.92 -12.23
CA LEU A 168 11.36 -10.66 -11.45
C LEU A 168 12.10 -9.50 -12.11
N THR A 169 12.30 -8.43 -11.36
CA THR A 169 13.23 -7.35 -11.71
C THR A 169 14.31 -7.35 -10.64
N MET A 170 15.34 -8.14 -10.91
CA MET A 170 16.47 -8.35 -10.01
C MET A 170 17.61 -7.39 -10.32
N GLY A 171 18.52 -7.26 -9.37
CA GLY A 171 19.46 -6.15 -9.35
C GLY A 171 18.73 -4.82 -9.10
N SER A 172 19.49 -3.78 -8.76
CA SER A 172 18.93 -2.45 -8.53
C SER A 172 18.47 -1.74 -9.82
N SER A 173 17.91 -2.49 -10.78
CA SER A 173 17.54 -2.03 -12.12
C SER A 173 16.45 -0.96 -12.09
N ILE A 174 15.52 -1.04 -11.13
CA ILE A 174 14.52 0.00 -10.89
C ILE A 174 15.18 1.35 -10.55
N GLY A 175 16.36 1.33 -9.93
CA GLY A 175 17.14 2.54 -9.67
C GLY A 175 17.60 3.26 -10.93
N ASN A 176 17.62 2.61 -12.10
CA ASN A 176 18.05 3.26 -13.34
C ASN A 176 16.97 4.14 -13.99
N PHE A 177 15.77 4.15 -13.43
CA PHE A 177 14.66 4.99 -13.86
C PHE A 177 14.55 6.21 -12.96
N SER A 178 14.10 7.34 -13.52
CA SER A 178 13.57 8.42 -12.68
C SER A 178 12.41 7.91 -11.82
N ARG A 179 12.10 8.56 -10.68
CA ARG A 179 11.02 8.08 -9.80
C ARG A 179 9.67 7.96 -10.55
N PRO A 180 9.25 8.95 -11.36
CA PRO A 180 8.03 8.81 -12.17
C PRO A 180 8.11 7.68 -13.20
N ASP A 181 9.26 7.48 -13.84
CA ASP A 181 9.43 6.42 -14.84
C ASP A 181 9.42 5.03 -14.20
N ALA A 182 9.99 4.88 -12.99
CA ALA A 182 9.91 3.65 -12.20
C ALA A 182 8.47 3.28 -11.88
N VAL A 183 7.65 4.27 -11.49
CA VAL A 183 6.20 4.10 -11.28
C VAL A 183 5.53 3.67 -12.58
N ALA A 184 5.79 4.36 -13.69
CA ALA A 184 5.18 4.04 -14.98
C ALA A 184 5.55 2.62 -15.46
N PHE A 185 6.81 2.23 -15.30
CA PHE A 185 7.33 0.91 -15.63
C PHE A 185 6.62 -0.19 -14.83
N LEU A 186 6.59 -0.07 -13.51
CA LEU A 186 5.94 -1.06 -12.64
C LEU A 186 4.43 -1.11 -12.87
N LYS A 187 3.79 0.04 -13.09
CA LYS A 187 2.35 0.12 -13.43
C LYS A 187 2.05 -0.58 -14.76
N GLY A 188 2.96 -0.47 -15.74
CA GLY A 188 2.93 -1.21 -16.99
C GLY A 188 2.83 -2.71 -16.74
N PHE A 189 3.76 -3.29 -15.99
CA PHE A 189 3.74 -4.71 -15.64
C PHE A 189 2.54 -5.10 -14.77
N ALA A 190 2.20 -4.30 -13.75
CA ALA A 190 1.02 -4.51 -12.91
C ALA A 190 -0.26 -4.63 -13.76
N SER A 191 -0.39 -3.86 -14.84
CA SER A 191 -1.55 -3.94 -15.75
C SER A 191 -1.69 -5.30 -16.47
N ALA A 192 -0.59 -6.04 -16.66
CA ALA A 192 -0.58 -7.39 -17.26
C ALA A 192 -0.78 -8.53 -16.23
N LEU A 193 -0.74 -8.18 -14.94
CA LEU A 193 -0.94 -9.11 -13.82
C LEU A 193 -2.43 -9.24 -13.48
N ARG A 194 -2.85 -10.40 -12.97
CA ARG A 194 -4.14 -10.57 -12.32
C ARG A 194 -4.01 -10.37 -10.81
N PRO A 195 -5.12 -10.15 -10.07
CA PRO A 195 -5.07 -10.18 -8.62
C PRO A 195 -4.34 -11.42 -8.08
N GLY A 196 -3.39 -11.19 -7.18
CA GLY A 196 -2.51 -12.21 -6.57
C GLY A 196 -1.25 -12.56 -7.36
N ASP A 197 -1.15 -12.22 -8.64
CA ASP A 197 0.12 -12.31 -9.37
C ASP A 197 1.12 -11.29 -8.78
N ASN A 198 2.42 -11.59 -8.84
CA ASN A 198 3.44 -10.85 -8.10
C ASN A 198 4.60 -10.31 -8.95
N ILE A 199 5.27 -9.29 -8.42
CA ILE A 199 6.54 -8.78 -8.91
C ILE A 199 7.57 -8.84 -7.78
N LEU A 200 8.68 -9.54 -7.99
CA LEU A 200 9.84 -9.51 -7.10
C LEU A 200 10.80 -8.42 -7.57
N VAL A 201 11.02 -7.41 -6.74
CA VAL A 201 11.81 -6.22 -7.05
C VAL A 201 13.02 -6.13 -6.13
N GLY A 202 14.22 -6.05 -6.70
CA GLY A 202 15.43 -5.70 -5.96
C GLY A 202 15.60 -4.19 -5.84
N LEU A 203 15.68 -3.67 -4.61
CA LEU A 203 15.87 -2.24 -4.36
C LEU A 203 17.07 -1.97 -3.45
N ASP A 204 17.85 -0.98 -3.86
CA ASP A 204 18.94 -0.40 -3.10
C ASP A 204 18.42 0.72 -2.19
N SER A 205 18.55 0.50 -0.89
CA SER A 205 18.13 1.44 0.15
C SER A 205 19.31 2.15 0.82
N CYS A 206 20.53 2.02 0.29
CA CYS A 206 21.72 2.61 0.87
C CYS A 206 21.64 4.14 0.90
N GLN A 207 21.87 4.70 2.09
CA GLN A 207 21.88 6.14 2.36
C GLN A 207 23.29 6.66 2.70
N ASP A 208 24.33 5.86 2.44
CA ASP A 208 25.74 6.24 2.63
C ASP A 208 26.31 6.75 1.30
N PRO A 209 26.52 8.09 1.16
CA PRO A 209 27.00 8.70 -0.08
C PRO A 209 28.33 8.14 -0.57
N GLU A 210 29.28 7.89 0.34
CA GLU A 210 30.63 7.43 0.00
C GLU A 210 30.60 5.99 -0.49
N LYS A 211 29.82 5.14 0.19
CA LYS A 211 29.63 3.75 -0.24
C LYS A 211 29.00 3.66 -1.62
N VAL A 212 27.98 4.48 -1.90
CA VAL A 212 27.35 4.53 -3.22
C VAL A 212 28.32 5.10 -4.26
N TYR A 213 29.02 6.20 -3.95
CA TYR A 213 29.98 6.81 -4.86
C TYR A 213 31.01 5.79 -5.34
N HIS A 214 31.64 5.04 -4.43
CA HIS A 214 32.66 4.04 -4.77
C HIS A 214 32.10 2.81 -5.50
N ALA A 215 30.83 2.47 -5.32
CA ALA A 215 30.20 1.40 -6.12
C ALA A 215 30.19 1.74 -7.62
N TYR A 216 30.03 3.00 -7.98
CA TYR A 216 29.98 3.45 -9.37
C TYR A 216 31.26 4.17 -9.84
N ASN A 217 32.23 4.37 -8.93
CA ASN A 217 33.53 4.99 -9.19
C ASN A 217 34.64 4.12 -8.58
N ASP A 218 34.75 2.90 -9.12
CA ASP A 218 35.68 1.90 -8.60
C ASP A 218 37.14 2.32 -8.81
N LYS A 219 38.01 1.96 -7.88
CA LYS A 219 39.43 2.34 -7.94
C LYS A 219 40.22 1.64 -9.06
N TYR A 220 39.65 0.58 -9.65
CA TYR A 220 40.28 -0.18 -10.73
C TYR A 220 39.91 0.36 -12.11
N GLY A 221 39.02 1.35 -12.18
CA GLY A 221 38.57 2.00 -13.41
C GLY A 221 37.71 1.10 -14.32
N VAL A 222 37.13 0.01 -13.81
CA VAL A 222 36.26 -0.88 -14.60
C VAL A 222 34.99 -0.16 -15.02
N THR A 223 34.35 0.56 -14.11
CA THR A 223 33.13 1.33 -14.35
C THR A 223 33.38 2.47 -15.33
N HIS A 224 34.54 3.14 -15.26
CA HIS A 224 34.91 4.15 -16.25
C HIS A 224 35.08 3.53 -17.66
N ARG A 225 35.71 2.36 -17.77
CA ARG A 225 35.81 1.62 -19.04
C ARG A 225 34.42 1.23 -19.57
N PHE A 226 33.51 0.82 -18.68
CA PHE A 226 32.12 0.52 -19.03
C PHE A 226 31.38 1.74 -19.58
N ILE A 227 31.50 2.90 -18.93
CA ILE A 227 30.90 4.15 -19.41
C ILE A 227 31.47 4.58 -20.77
N LEU A 228 32.80 4.57 -20.94
CA LEU A 228 33.44 4.93 -22.22
C LEU A 228 33.12 3.93 -23.35
N ASN A 229 32.84 2.67 -23.02
CA ASN A 229 32.34 1.72 -24.02
C ASN A 229 31.02 2.17 -24.65
N GLY A 230 30.18 2.91 -23.92
CA GLY A 230 28.96 3.52 -24.47
C GLY A 230 29.24 4.45 -25.65
N LEU A 231 30.26 5.30 -25.55
CA LEU A 231 30.69 6.17 -26.66
C LEU A 231 31.23 5.36 -27.85
N LYS A 232 31.97 4.29 -27.55
CA LYS A 232 32.46 3.35 -28.57
C LYS A 232 31.29 2.66 -29.29
N HIS A 233 30.22 2.34 -28.57
CA HIS A 233 29.01 1.74 -29.12
C HIS A 233 28.23 2.76 -29.96
N ALA A 234 28.10 4.00 -29.49
CA ALA A 234 27.51 5.09 -30.25
C ALA A 234 28.20 5.28 -31.61
N ASN A 235 29.54 5.24 -31.67
CA ASN A 235 30.28 5.27 -32.95
C ASN A 235 29.88 4.14 -33.90
N ARG A 236 29.67 2.93 -33.39
CA ARG A 236 29.22 1.79 -34.22
C ARG A 236 27.82 2.01 -34.77
N LEU A 237 26.90 2.52 -33.95
CA LEU A 237 25.51 2.79 -34.36
C LEU A 237 25.42 3.93 -35.37
N LEU A 238 26.22 4.99 -35.19
CA LEU A 238 26.27 6.13 -36.11
C LEU A 238 26.98 5.81 -37.43
N GLY A 239 27.80 4.76 -37.46
CA GLY A 239 28.54 4.34 -38.66
C GLY A 239 29.81 5.16 -38.94
N TYR A 240 30.23 6.03 -38.03
CA TYR A 240 31.46 6.82 -38.11
C TYR A 240 32.02 7.14 -36.72
N GLN A 241 33.26 7.65 -36.64
CA GLN A 241 33.88 8.04 -35.38
C GLN A 241 33.38 9.42 -34.94
N ALA A 242 32.22 9.44 -34.27
CA ALA A 242 31.63 10.65 -33.69
C ALA A 242 32.31 11.06 -32.37
N PHE A 243 32.76 10.08 -31.59
CA PHE A 243 33.44 10.24 -30.30
C PHE A 243 34.85 9.65 -30.37
N ASP A 244 35.87 10.50 -30.28
CA ASP A 244 37.27 10.07 -30.11
C ASP A 244 37.60 9.89 -28.63
N LEU A 245 37.63 8.63 -28.14
CA LEU A 245 37.67 8.31 -26.71
C LEU A 245 38.83 8.95 -25.95
N ASP A 246 39.96 9.24 -26.61
CA ASP A 246 41.12 9.89 -25.98
C ASP A 246 40.83 11.34 -25.57
N LEU A 247 39.77 11.94 -26.14
CA LEU A 247 39.29 13.27 -25.81
C LEU A 247 38.17 13.29 -24.77
N TRP A 248 37.76 12.13 -24.24
CA TRP A 248 36.64 12.03 -23.30
C TRP A 248 37.06 11.40 -21.97
N HIS A 249 36.52 11.92 -20.88
CA HIS A 249 36.67 11.34 -19.55
C HIS A 249 35.31 11.16 -18.87
N VAL A 250 35.29 10.30 -17.86
CA VAL A 250 34.09 9.99 -17.08
C VAL A 250 34.11 10.81 -15.79
N VAL A 251 32.95 11.36 -15.44
CA VAL A 251 32.73 12.07 -14.18
C VAL A 251 31.56 11.38 -13.47
N GLY A 252 31.82 10.76 -12.32
CA GLY A 252 30.77 10.25 -11.44
C GLY A 252 30.56 11.16 -10.24
N GLU A 253 29.32 11.26 -9.78
CA GLU A 253 28.94 12.07 -8.63
C GLU A 253 27.72 11.48 -7.91
N TYR A 254 27.63 11.67 -6.60
CA TYR A 254 26.46 11.30 -5.80
C TYR A 254 25.72 12.56 -5.35
N ASP A 255 24.47 12.66 -5.78
CA ASP A 255 23.54 13.71 -5.40
C ASP A 255 22.80 13.27 -4.13
N VAL A 256 23.18 13.85 -3.00
CA VAL A 256 22.63 13.53 -1.67
C VAL A 256 21.16 13.93 -1.57
N ASP A 257 20.78 15.08 -2.15
CA ASP A 257 19.44 15.62 -2.05
C ASP A 257 18.44 14.82 -2.90
N ALA A 258 18.86 14.42 -4.11
CA ALA A 258 18.05 13.55 -4.96
C ALA A 258 18.17 12.06 -4.63
N GLY A 259 19.17 11.68 -3.82
CA GLY A 259 19.45 10.30 -3.40
C GLY A 259 19.82 9.41 -4.58
N LYS A 260 20.75 9.85 -5.44
CA LYS A 260 21.15 9.13 -6.65
C LYS A 260 22.61 9.31 -7.03
N HIS A 261 23.17 8.31 -7.70
CA HIS A 261 24.41 8.45 -8.45
C HIS A 261 24.13 8.98 -9.86
N HIS A 262 25.05 9.77 -10.41
CA HIS A 262 25.10 10.15 -11.82
C HIS A 262 26.45 9.80 -12.43
N ALA A 263 26.44 9.31 -13.68
CA ALA A 263 27.63 9.29 -14.52
C ALA A 263 27.47 10.21 -15.73
N PHE A 264 28.53 10.95 -16.01
CA PHE A 264 28.68 11.82 -17.16
C PHE A 264 29.90 11.44 -17.98
N VAL A 265 29.84 11.74 -19.27
CA VAL A 265 31.02 11.85 -20.13
C VAL A 265 31.25 13.32 -20.46
N SER A 266 32.51 13.74 -20.46
CA SER A 266 32.88 15.12 -20.72
C SER A 266 34.13 15.22 -21.58
N PRO A 267 34.16 16.13 -22.58
CA PRO A 267 35.31 16.23 -23.47
C PRO A 267 36.40 17.12 -22.87
N THR A 268 37.65 16.79 -23.14
CA THR A 268 38.82 17.55 -22.65
C THR A 268 39.10 18.82 -23.45
N GLN A 269 38.38 19.01 -24.56
CA GLN A 269 38.41 20.18 -25.44
C GLN A 269 37.06 20.33 -26.14
N ASP A 270 36.84 21.44 -26.84
CA ASP A 270 35.64 21.63 -27.64
C ASP A 270 35.57 20.58 -28.77
N VAL A 271 34.41 19.92 -28.90
CA VAL A 271 34.16 18.89 -29.93
C VAL A 271 32.80 19.12 -30.58
N THR A 272 32.68 18.73 -31.85
CA THR A 272 31.40 18.79 -32.56
C THR A 272 30.93 17.38 -32.87
N VAL A 273 29.78 17.00 -32.34
CA VAL A 273 29.17 15.68 -32.52
C VAL A 273 27.77 15.88 -33.10
N GLU A 274 27.44 15.20 -34.21
CA GLU A 274 26.13 15.34 -34.87
C GLU A 274 25.71 16.81 -35.17
N GLY A 275 26.70 17.67 -35.43
CA GLY A 275 26.49 19.11 -35.69
C GLY A 275 26.25 19.97 -34.44
N VAL A 276 26.36 19.39 -33.25
CA VAL A 276 26.22 20.09 -31.96
C VAL A 276 27.61 20.36 -31.38
N LEU A 277 27.89 21.61 -31.05
CA LEU A 277 29.09 21.99 -30.28
C LEU A 277 28.90 21.55 -28.83
N ILE A 278 29.86 20.77 -28.33
CA ILE A 278 29.97 20.37 -26.94
C ILE A 278 31.26 21.01 -26.43
N GLY A 279 31.11 21.94 -25.48
CA GLY A 279 32.23 22.69 -24.94
C GLY A 279 33.15 21.80 -24.11
N LYS A 280 34.42 22.20 -23.99
CA LYS A 280 35.35 21.63 -23.03
C LYS A 280 34.72 21.57 -21.63
N ASP A 281 34.89 20.44 -20.95
CA ASP A 281 34.37 20.18 -19.60
C ASP A 281 32.83 20.20 -19.50
N GLU A 282 32.11 20.33 -20.62
CA GLU A 282 30.65 20.21 -20.65
C GLU A 282 30.26 18.76 -20.33
N ARG A 283 29.27 18.60 -19.44
CA ARG A 283 28.84 17.29 -18.94
C ARG A 283 27.68 16.75 -19.75
N ILE A 284 27.82 15.54 -20.27
CA ILE A 284 26.75 14.80 -20.93
C ILE A 284 26.38 13.60 -20.08
N ARG A 285 25.15 13.60 -19.56
CA ARG A 285 24.68 12.53 -18.68
C ARG A 285 24.47 11.25 -19.48
N ILE A 286 24.97 10.12 -18.99
CA ILE A 286 24.85 8.81 -19.66
C ILE A 286 24.30 7.71 -18.75
N GLU A 287 24.34 7.90 -17.43
CA GLU A 287 23.79 6.95 -16.45
C GLU A 287 23.27 7.71 -15.21
N GLU A 288 22.26 7.13 -14.57
CA GLU A 288 21.83 7.52 -13.22
C GLU A 288 21.34 6.30 -12.45
N SER A 289 21.53 6.30 -11.12
CA SER A 289 21.04 5.24 -10.24
C SER A 289 20.48 5.78 -8.92
N TYR A 290 19.17 5.74 -8.77
CA TYR A 290 18.42 6.17 -7.58
C TYR A 290 18.44 5.13 -6.46
N LYS A 291 18.48 5.63 -5.22
CA LYS A 291 18.42 4.86 -3.96
C LYS A 291 17.11 5.15 -3.24
N TYR A 292 16.46 4.18 -2.62
CA TYR A 292 15.11 4.34 -2.10
C TYR A 292 15.06 4.31 -0.57
N SER A 293 14.49 5.36 0.03
CA SER A 293 14.10 5.32 1.45
C SER A 293 12.84 4.47 1.64
N SER A 294 12.55 4.05 2.88
CA SER A 294 11.33 3.27 3.16
C SER A 294 10.05 3.98 2.73
N GLU A 295 9.97 5.30 2.89
CA GLU A 295 8.81 6.10 2.47
C GLU A 295 8.68 6.15 0.94
N GLN A 296 9.80 6.32 0.24
CA GLN A 296 9.84 6.32 -1.22
C GLN A 296 9.44 4.96 -1.80
N ILE A 297 9.80 3.85 -1.14
CA ILE A 297 9.39 2.50 -1.53
C ILE A 297 7.87 2.33 -1.40
N THR A 298 7.29 2.74 -0.27
CA THR A 298 5.83 2.69 -0.08
C THR A 298 5.10 3.49 -1.15
N HIS A 299 5.58 4.71 -1.43
CA HIS A 299 4.99 5.55 -2.48
C HIS A 299 5.10 4.94 -3.88
N LEU A 300 6.22 4.28 -4.19
CA LEU A 300 6.43 3.57 -5.45
C LEU A 300 5.38 2.48 -5.67
N TRP A 301 5.11 1.66 -4.64
CA TRP A 301 4.10 0.59 -4.73
C TRP A 301 2.69 1.13 -4.93
N GLU A 302 2.28 2.09 -4.09
CA GLU A 302 0.95 2.70 -4.14
C GLU A 302 0.70 3.34 -5.51
N SER A 303 1.66 4.11 -6.01
CA SER A 303 1.54 4.82 -7.29
C SER A 303 1.57 3.87 -8.50
N ALA A 304 2.20 2.71 -8.37
CA ALA A 304 2.19 1.64 -9.37
C ALA A 304 0.93 0.77 -9.32
N GLY A 305 0.06 0.93 -8.32
CA GLY A 305 -1.12 0.08 -8.10
C GLY A 305 -0.75 -1.31 -7.58
N LEU A 306 0.33 -1.41 -6.81
CA LEU A 306 0.85 -2.63 -6.20
C LEU A 306 0.79 -2.53 -4.67
N ALA A 307 0.73 -3.69 -4.01
CA ALA A 307 0.85 -3.81 -2.56
C ALA A 307 2.06 -4.68 -2.20
N GLU A 308 2.77 -4.35 -1.12
CA GLU A 308 3.89 -5.17 -0.64
C GLU A 308 3.37 -6.37 0.15
N GLY A 309 3.69 -7.59 -0.31
CA GLY A 309 3.31 -8.83 0.37
C GLY A 309 4.41 -9.38 1.28
N ALA A 310 5.67 -9.15 0.94
CA ALA A 310 6.83 -9.53 1.75
C ALA A 310 8.09 -8.72 1.38
N LYS A 311 9.00 -8.61 2.35
CA LYS A 311 10.31 -7.98 2.21
C LYS A 311 11.38 -8.87 2.84
N TRP A 312 12.48 -9.08 2.13
CA TRP A 312 13.67 -9.76 2.63
C TRP A 312 14.88 -8.86 2.46
N ALA A 313 15.48 -8.45 3.56
CA ALA A 313 16.62 -7.54 3.57
C ALA A 313 17.93 -8.28 3.86
N ASN A 314 19.03 -7.70 3.40
CA ASN A 314 20.37 -8.16 3.78
C ASN A 314 20.67 -7.80 5.25
N ALA A 315 21.79 -8.28 5.78
CA ALA A 315 22.13 -8.13 7.20
C ALA A 315 22.28 -6.65 7.64
N THR A 316 22.68 -5.77 6.71
CA THR A 316 22.84 -4.32 6.95
C THR A 316 21.57 -3.53 6.71
N GLY A 317 20.54 -4.11 6.10
CA GLY A 317 19.25 -3.47 5.83
C GLY A 317 19.27 -2.43 4.70
N ASP A 318 20.38 -2.28 3.98
CA ASP A 318 20.58 -1.32 2.89
C ASP A 318 20.27 -1.90 1.50
N TYR A 319 19.90 -3.18 1.42
CA TYR A 319 19.38 -3.81 0.21
C TYR A 319 18.26 -4.79 0.57
N ALA A 320 17.21 -4.86 -0.26
CA ALA A 320 16.15 -5.83 -0.06
C ALA A 320 15.51 -6.30 -1.37
N LEU A 321 15.01 -7.54 -1.33
CA LEU A 321 14.04 -8.06 -2.29
C LEU A 321 12.63 -7.84 -1.75
N HIS A 322 11.80 -7.18 -2.54
CA HIS A 322 10.42 -6.84 -2.24
C HIS A 322 9.50 -7.65 -3.15
N MET A 323 8.67 -8.52 -2.57
CA MET A 323 7.61 -9.19 -3.32
C MET A 323 6.34 -8.37 -3.20
N THR A 324 6.01 -7.68 -4.29
CA THR A 324 4.76 -6.94 -4.44
C THR A 324 3.75 -7.77 -5.20
N TYR A 325 2.46 -7.46 -5.08
CA TYR A 325 1.40 -8.13 -5.80
C TYR A 325 0.36 -7.13 -6.29
N ARG A 326 -0.38 -7.51 -7.34
CA ARG A 326 -1.56 -6.75 -7.76
C ARG A 326 -2.71 -7.06 -6.80
N PRO A 327 -3.19 -6.09 -6.01
CA PRO A 327 -4.33 -6.32 -5.14
C PRO A 327 -5.63 -6.46 -5.98
N PRO A 328 -6.68 -7.09 -5.42
CA PRO A 328 -7.97 -7.22 -6.11
C PRO A 328 -8.66 -5.86 -6.36
N PHE A 329 -8.37 -4.87 -5.52
CA PHE A 329 -8.83 -3.49 -5.61
C PHE A 329 -7.86 -2.59 -4.82
N CYS A 330 -7.94 -1.28 -5.01
CA CYS A 330 -7.24 -0.30 -4.18
C CYS A 330 -8.11 0.95 -3.99
N PHE A 331 -7.98 1.58 -2.83
CA PHE A 331 -8.60 2.88 -2.57
C PHE A 331 -7.50 3.94 -2.46
N PRO A 332 -7.68 5.12 -3.07
CA PRO A 332 -6.69 6.18 -2.96
C PRO A 332 -6.64 6.72 -1.52
N LEU A 333 -5.46 7.17 -1.10
CA LEU A 333 -5.20 7.66 0.27
C LEU A 333 -4.90 9.16 0.34
N HIS A 334 -4.86 9.85 -0.80
CA HIS A 334 -4.76 11.31 -0.85
C HIS A 334 -6.16 11.97 -0.98
N PRO A 335 -6.46 13.02 -0.21
CA PRO A 335 -7.78 13.68 -0.23
C PRO A 335 -8.24 14.13 -1.61
N SER A 336 -7.31 14.59 -2.45
CA SER A 336 -7.62 15.02 -3.82
C SER A 336 -7.99 13.87 -4.77
N GLU A 337 -8.08 12.64 -4.28
CA GLU A 337 -8.42 11.47 -5.09
C GLU A 337 -9.71 10.79 -4.59
N TYR A 338 -9.99 10.75 -3.28
CA TYR A 338 -11.22 10.14 -2.73
C TYR A 338 -12.33 11.13 -2.30
N ALA A 339 -12.10 12.44 -2.41
CA ALA A 339 -13.02 13.45 -1.87
C ALA A 339 -13.38 14.59 -2.85
N THR A 340 -13.12 14.44 -4.15
CA THR A 340 -13.10 15.58 -5.09
C THR A 340 -14.41 15.93 -5.76
N ALA A 341 -15.44 15.08 -5.68
CA ALA A 341 -16.62 15.21 -6.52
C ALA A 341 -17.94 15.21 -5.72
N PRO A 342 -18.99 15.90 -6.23
CA PRO A 342 -20.34 15.90 -5.65
C PRO A 342 -21.02 14.52 -5.62
N ALA A 343 -20.50 13.53 -6.34
CA ALA A 343 -20.92 12.13 -6.34
C ALA A 343 -19.67 11.23 -6.46
N PRO A 344 -19.74 9.94 -6.05
CA PRO A 344 -18.66 9.00 -6.36
C PRO A 344 -18.41 8.96 -7.86
N SER A 345 -17.16 8.74 -8.29
CA SER A 345 -16.88 8.43 -9.69
C SER A 345 -17.30 6.99 -10.02
N LEU A 346 -17.41 6.67 -11.31
CA LEU A 346 -17.65 5.28 -11.72
C LEU A 346 -16.48 4.36 -11.31
N HIS A 347 -15.25 4.87 -11.29
CA HIS A 347 -14.08 4.14 -10.80
C HIS A 347 -14.19 3.84 -9.30
N ASP A 348 -14.71 4.78 -8.50
CA ASP A 348 -14.95 4.55 -7.07
C ASP A 348 -15.94 3.40 -6.86
N TRP A 349 -17.06 3.41 -7.60
CA TRP A 349 -18.04 2.32 -7.57
C TRP A 349 -17.42 0.98 -7.96
N GLN A 350 -16.67 0.93 -9.05
CA GLN A 350 -16.01 -0.30 -9.50
C GLN A 350 -15.03 -0.84 -8.45
N SER A 351 -14.30 0.05 -7.77
CA SER A 351 -13.37 -0.32 -6.70
C SER A 351 -14.10 -0.84 -5.46
N LEU A 352 -15.19 -0.17 -5.05
CA LEU A 352 -16.03 -0.61 -3.92
C LEU A 352 -16.72 -1.95 -4.22
N TRP A 353 -17.25 -2.13 -5.43
CA TRP A 353 -17.86 -3.40 -5.86
C TRP A 353 -16.85 -4.53 -5.93
N ALA A 354 -15.63 -4.28 -6.42
CA ALA A 354 -14.56 -5.27 -6.39
C ALA A 354 -14.20 -5.67 -4.95
N ALA A 355 -14.19 -4.71 -4.01
CA ALA A 355 -13.99 -4.98 -2.59
C ALA A 355 -15.13 -5.81 -2.00
N TRP A 356 -16.37 -5.40 -2.26
CA TRP A 356 -17.58 -6.10 -1.83
C TRP A 356 -17.63 -7.55 -2.34
N ASP A 357 -17.33 -7.76 -3.62
CA ASP A 357 -17.35 -9.09 -4.25
C ASP A 357 -16.22 -9.96 -3.74
N THR A 358 -15.02 -9.40 -3.52
CA THR A 358 -13.89 -10.11 -2.89
C THR A 358 -14.29 -10.69 -1.55
N VAL A 359 -15.01 -9.92 -0.73
CA VAL A 359 -15.48 -10.37 0.58
C VAL A 359 -16.66 -11.33 0.45
N THR A 360 -17.75 -10.93 -0.20
CA THR A 360 -19.02 -11.68 -0.19
C THR A 360 -19.00 -12.95 -1.04
N THR A 361 -18.33 -12.93 -2.20
CA THR A 361 -18.28 -14.07 -3.12
C THR A 361 -16.97 -14.84 -3.05
N GLY A 362 -15.90 -14.19 -2.56
CA GLY A 362 -14.57 -14.81 -2.42
C GLY A 362 -14.30 -15.40 -1.05
N MET A 363 -14.69 -14.72 0.04
CA MET A 363 -14.33 -15.13 1.40
C MET A 363 -15.40 -15.95 2.11
N ILE A 364 -16.67 -15.88 1.70
CA ILE A 364 -17.79 -16.59 2.34
C ILE A 364 -18.08 -17.89 1.58
N PRO A 365 -17.83 -19.07 2.18
CA PRO A 365 -18.28 -20.32 1.58
C PRO A 365 -19.81 -20.38 1.48
N ASN A 366 -20.34 -21.04 0.44
CA ASN A 366 -21.79 -21.22 0.28
C ASN A 366 -22.48 -21.84 1.50
N SER A 367 -21.77 -22.69 2.26
CA SER A 367 -22.27 -23.31 3.49
C SER A 367 -22.40 -22.35 4.68
N GLU A 368 -21.80 -21.15 4.61
CA GLU A 368 -21.81 -20.13 5.66
C GLU A 368 -22.77 -18.97 5.36
N LEU A 369 -23.43 -18.95 4.21
CA LEU A 369 -24.36 -17.87 3.83
C LEU A 369 -25.49 -17.69 4.84
N LEU A 370 -25.99 -18.80 5.42
CA LEU A 370 -27.04 -18.79 6.44
C LEU A 370 -26.50 -18.81 7.88
N SER A 371 -25.18 -18.70 8.05
CA SER A 371 -24.56 -18.65 9.38
C SER A 371 -24.71 -17.27 10.01
N LYS A 372 -24.71 -17.23 11.35
CA LYS A 372 -24.60 -16.01 12.16
C LYS A 372 -23.30 -16.08 12.99
N PRO A 373 -22.14 -15.69 12.43
CA PRO A 373 -20.87 -15.73 13.18
C PRO A 373 -20.89 -14.88 14.47
N ILE A 374 -21.73 -13.83 14.48
CA ILE A 374 -22.03 -13.02 15.65
C ILE A 374 -23.55 -13.07 15.89
N ASN A 375 -23.98 -13.50 17.07
CA ASN A 375 -25.40 -13.67 17.40
C ASN A 375 -26.22 -12.37 17.35
N LEU A 376 -25.55 -11.22 17.55
CA LEU A 376 -26.12 -9.87 17.50
C LEU A 376 -26.26 -9.32 16.06
N ARG A 377 -26.08 -10.16 15.04
CA ARG A 377 -26.09 -9.78 13.62
C ARG A 377 -26.96 -10.72 12.79
N ASN A 378 -27.37 -10.23 11.62
CA ASN A 378 -28.10 -11.04 10.65
C ASN A 378 -27.21 -12.13 10.04
N VAL A 379 -27.81 -13.06 9.31
CA VAL A 379 -27.05 -14.06 8.54
C VAL A 379 -26.20 -13.37 7.46
N CYS A 380 -25.09 -13.97 7.03
CA CYS A 380 -24.25 -13.39 5.98
C CYS A 380 -25.02 -13.04 4.69
N LEU A 381 -25.97 -13.89 4.29
CA LEU A 381 -26.82 -13.69 3.10
C LEU A 381 -27.66 -12.41 3.17
N PHE A 382 -28.06 -11.97 4.37
CA PHE A 382 -28.81 -10.73 4.55
C PHE A 382 -28.06 -9.55 3.96
N TYR A 383 -26.76 -9.43 4.23
CA TYR A 383 -25.95 -8.30 3.79
C TYR A 383 -25.83 -8.24 2.26
N ILE A 384 -25.80 -9.39 1.60
CA ILE A 384 -25.74 -9.48 0.13
C ILE A 384 -27.02 -8.92 -0.52
N GLY A 385 -28.18 -9.10 0.12
CA GLY A 385 -29.45 -8.49 -0.32
C GLY A 385 -29.65 -7.06 0.17
N HIS A 386 -29.26 -6.77 1.41
CA HIS A 386 -29.38 -5.47 2.06
C HIS A 386 -28.75 -4.34 1.26
N ILE A 387 -27.52 -4.51 0.80
CA ILE A 387 -26.78 -3.45 0.10
C ILE A 387 -27.44 -2.99 -1.19
N PRO A 388 -27.72 -3.86 -2.18
CA PRO A 388 -28.40 -3.42 -3.38
C PRO A 388 -29.82 -2.93 -3.09
N THR A 389 -30.51 -3.46 -2.08
CA THR A 389 -31.85 -2.98 -1.70
C THR A 389 -31.81 -1.57 -1.16
N PHE A 390 -30.89 -1.26 -0.23
CA PHE A 390 -30.73 0.07 0.34
C PHE A 390 -30.45 1.10 -0.76
N LEU A 391 -29.48 0.83 -1.64
CA LEU A 391 -29.16 1.71 -2.76
C LEU A 391 -30.37 1.90 -3.70
N ALA A 392 -31.09 0.81 -4.02
CA ALA A 392 -32.27 0.87 -4.87
C ALA A 392 -33.40 1.73 -4.30
N ILE A 393 -33.65 1.68 -2.98
CA ILE A 393 -34.65 2.53 -2.30
C ILE A 393 -34.32 4.01 -2.54
N HIS A 394 -33.07 4.40 -2.30
CA HIS A 394 -32.68 5.81 -2.39
C HIS A 394 -32.62 6.32 -3.83
N ILE A 395 -32.15 5.51 -4.79
CA ILE A 395 -32.20 5.88 -6.20
C ILE A 395 -33.66 5.99 -6.68
N ALA A 396 -34.55 5.09 -6.26
CA ALA A 396 -35.96 5.14 -6.65
C ALA A 396 -36.64 6.42 -6.13
N ARG A 397 -36.36 6.83 -4.89
CA ARG A 397 -36.86 8.08 -4.30
C ARG A 397 -36.45 9.32 -5.09
N THR A 398 -35.22 9.35 -5.61
CA THR A 398 -34.69 10.54 -6.31
C THR A 398 -34.95 10.54 -7.82
N THR A 399 -35.08 9.37 -8.45
CA THR A 399 -35.25 9.26 -9.91
C THR A 399 -36.67 8.92 -10.34
N GLY A 400 -37.52 8.46 -9.42
CA GLY A 400 -38.84 7.91 -9.71
C GLY A 400 -38.83 6.55 -10.44
N LYS A 401 -37.64 5.98 -10.71
CA LYS A 401 -37.48 4.68 -11.38
C LYS A 401 -37.26 3.60 -10.33
N SER A 402 -38.13 2.58 -10.29
CA SER A 402 -38.06 1.47 -9.34
C SER A 402 -37.74 0.14 -10.04
N HIS A 403 -37.11 -0.77 -9.31
CA HIS A 403 -36.88 -2.15 -9.74
C HIS A 403 -38.09 -3.01 -9.37
N THR A 404 -38.46 -3.99 -10.20
CA THR A 404 -39.66 -4.82 -10.01
C THR A 404 -39.65 -5.65 -8.71
N GLN A 405 -38.46 -6.00 -8.22
CA GLN A 405 -38.28 -6.77 -6.98
C GLN A 405 -38.18 -5.89 -5.73
N LEU A 406 -38.11 -4.56 -5.88
CA LEU A 406 -37.79 -3.65 -4.77
C LEU A 406 -38.79 -3.76 -3.63
N ASP A 407 -40.09 -3.76 -3.91
CA ASP A 407 -41.14 -3.80 -2.89
C ASP A 407 -41.06 -5.05 -2.00
N ALA A 408 -40.71 -6.20 -2.59
CA ALA A 408 -40.57 -7.45 -1.85
C ALA A 408 -39.28 -7.46 -1.03
N TYR A 409 -38.16 -7.01 -1.61
CA TYR A 409 -36.86 -7.01 -0.97
C TYR A 409 -36.76 -5.96 0.13
N GLN A 410 -37.38 -4.80 -0.03
CA GLN A 410 -37.44 -3.76 1.00
C GLN A 410 -37.94 -4.30 2.34
N ARG A 411 -39.00 -5.14 2.34
CA ARG A 411 -39.57 -5.70 3.59
C ARG A 411 -38.58 -6.51 4.43
N ILE A 412 -37.67 -7.23 3.78
CA ILE A 412 -36.76 -8.19 4.42
C ILE A 412 -35.29 -7.74 4.46
N PHE A 413 -34.93 -6.74 3.65
CA PHE A 413 -33.56 -6.28 3.46
C PHE A 413 -33.36 -4.78 3.73
N GLU A 414 -34.38 -3.97 3.99
CA GLU A 414 -34.19 -2.51 4.19
C GLU A 414 -33.35 -2.19 5.45
N ARG A 415 -33.62 -2.85 6.58
CA ARG A 415 -33.05 -2.48 7.87
C ARG A 415 -32.54 -3.69 8.64
N GLY A 416 -31.25 -3.65 9.00
CA GLY A 416 -30.58 -4.68 9.79
C GLY A 416 -31.05 -4.73 11.25
N ILE A 417 -30.64 -5.78 11.96
CA ILE A 417 -30.88 -5.91 13.41
C ILE A 417 -29.81 -5.16 14.21
N ASP A 418 -30.22 -4.56 15.32
CA ASP A 418 -29.32 -4.02 16.34
C ASP A 418 -29.88 -4.32 17.74
N PRO A 419 -29.57 -5.52 18.28
CA PRO A 419 -29.98 -5.89 19.63
C PRO A 419 -29.11 -5.22 20.69
N ASP A 420 -29.71 -4.94 21.84
CA ASP A 420 -28.98 -4.53 23.03
C ASP A 420 -28.02 -5.64 23.49
N VAL A 421 -26.77 -5.27 23.80
CA VAL A 421 -25.73 -6.24 24.16
C VAL A 421 -25.97 -6.83 25.55
N ASP A 422 -26.51 -6.05 26.49
CA ASP A 422 -26.80 -6.52 27.87
C ASP A 422 -28.10 -7.35 27.93
N ASN A 423 -29.10 -7.01 27.11
CA ASN A 423 -30.37 -7.71 26.98
C ASN A 423 -30.83 -7.83 25.51
N PRO A 424 -30.40 -8.89 24.79
CA PRO A 424 -30.71 -9.07 23.37
C PRO A 424 -32.20 -9.24 23.01
N GLU A 425 -33.10 -9.35 23.99
CA GLU A 425 -34.56 -9.31 23.75
C GLU A 425 -35.04 -7.90 23.37
N LEU A 426 -34.27 -6.87 23.71
CA LEU A 426 -34.49 -5.49 23.28
C LEU A 426 -33.72 -5.27 21.98
N CYS A 427 -34.43 -4.92 20.91
CA CYS A 427 -33.83 -4.64 19.61
C CYS A 427 -34.51 -3.43 18.98
N HIS A 428 -33.72 -2.58 18.32
CA HIS A 428 -34.24 -1.51 17.49
C HIS A 428 -35.11 -2.06 16.35
N ALA A 429 -35.97 -1.20 15.79
CA ALA A 429 -36.83 -1.59 14.67
C ALA A 429 -36.00 -2.14 13.50
N HIS A 430 -36.43 -3.25 12.91
CA HIS A 430 -35.69 -3.95 11.85
C HIS A 430 -36.64 -4.57 10.82
N SER A 431 -36.11 -4.95 9.66
CA SER A 431 -36.85 -5.67 8.62
C SER A 431 -37.33 -7.04 9.10
N GLU A 432 -38.40 -7.55 8.49
CA GLU A 432 -38.92 -8.88 8.78
C GLU A 432 -37.85 -9.94 8.50
N ILE A 433 -37.73 -10.95 9.38
CA ILE A 433 -36.89 -12.11 9.13
C ILE A 433 -37.77 -13.17 8.47
N PRO A 434 -37.55 -13.50 7.17
CA PRO A 434 -38.41 -14.45 6.47
C PRO A 434 -38.15 -15.88 6.93
N ASP A 435 -39.16 -16.76 6.79
CA ASP A 435 -39.01 -18.20 7.04
C ASP A 435 -37.94 -18.85 6.15
N SER A 436 -37.77 -18.32 4.94
CA SER A 436 -36.73 -18.71 3.99
C SER A 436 -36.22 -17.49 3.23
N TRP A 437 -34.90 -17.33 3.17
CA TRP A 437 -34.26 -16.28 2.40
C TRP A 437 -34.38 -16.53 0.88
N PRO A 438 -34.45 -15.47 0.04
CA PRO A 438 -34.38 -15.62 -1.40
C PRO A 438 -33.11 -16.37 -1.86
N PRO A 439 -33.18 -17.13 -2.97
CA PRO A 439 -31.99 -17.79 -3.52
C PRO A 439 -30.87 -16.79 -3.81
N LEU A 440 -29.61 -17.17 -3.51
CA LEU A 440 -28.45 -16.31 -3.76
C LEU A 440 -28.38 -15.83 -5.22
N GLY A 441 -28.70 -16.70 -6.19
CA GLY A 441 -28.69 -16.36 -7.61
C GLY A 441 -29.63 -15.19 -7.96
N ASP A 442 -30.80 -15.13 -7.32
CA ASP A 442 -31.77 -14.05 -7.53
C ASP A 442 -31.29 -12.74 -6.90
N ILE A 443 -30.69 -12.82 -5.71
CA ILE A 443 -30.11 -11.66 -5.02
C ILE A 443 -28.94 -11.08 -5.85
N LEU A 444 -28.06 -11.93 -6.39
CA LEU A 444 -26.95 -11.50 -7.23
C LEU A 444 -27.41 -10.93 -8.57
N ALA A 445 -28.49 -11.47 -9.16
CA ALA A 445 -29.10 -10.88 -10.34
C ALA A 445 -29.63 -9.47 -10.04
N PHE A 446 -30.38 -9.32 -8.94
CA PHE A 446 -30.84 -8.01 -8.48
C PHE A 446 -29.68 -7.03 -8.25
N GLN A 447 -28.62 -7.45 -7.56
CA GLN A 447 -27.43 -6.63 -7.34
C GLN A 447 -26.84 -6.13 -8.66
N ARG A 448 -26.65 -7.03 -9.65
CA ARG A 448 -26.11 -6.66 -10.96
C ARG A 448 -27.01 -5.67 -11.69
N ASP A 449 -28.32 -5.83 -11.61
CA ASP A 449 -29.29 -4.92 -12.25
C ASP A 449 -29.21 -3.52 -11.62
N ILE A 450 -29.07 -3.43 -10.29
CA ILE A 450 -28.86 -2.14 -9.60
C ILE A 450 -27.50 -1.52 -9.95
N ARG A 451 -26.41 -2.30 -10.01
CA ARG A 451 -25.10 -1.79 -10.44
C ARG A 451 -25.14 -1.27 -11.88
N THR A 452 -25.75 -2.00 -12.80
CA THR A 452 -25.96 -1.56 -14.19
C THR A 452 -26.77 -0.27 -14.24
N PHE A 453 -27.80 -0.15 -13.39
CA PHE A 453 -28.59 1.07 -13.33
C PHE A 453 -27.75 2.26 -12.84
N VAL A 454 -26.92 2.08 -11.81
CA VAL A 454 -25.95 3.10 -11.36
C VAL A 454 -25.05 3.52 -12.52
N GLU A 455 -24.46 2.59 -13.26
CA GLU A 455 -23.63 2.90 -14.43
C GLU A 455 -24.37 3.76 -15.46
N THR A 456 -25.65 3.47 -15.72
CA THR A 456 -26.47 4.27 -16.65
C THR A 456 -26.71 5.70 -16.18
N LEU A 457 -26.72 5.96 -14.86
CA LEU A 457 -26.82 7.32 -14.32
C LEU A 457 -25.56 8.16 -14.62
N TYR A 458 -24.44 7.52 -14.97
CA TYR A 458 -23.22 8.22 -15.40
C TYR A 458 -23.22 8.63 -16.87
N ALA A 459 -24.17 8.14 -17.67
CA ALA A 459 -24.31 8.52 -19.08
C ALA A 459 -25.07 9.84 -19.30
N SER A 460 -25.71 10.39 -18.27
CA SER A 460 -26.49 11.64 -18.34
C SER A 460 -26.15 12.59 -17.20
N GLU A 461 -26.55 13.86 -17.32
CA GLU A 461 -26.53 14.78 -16.19
C GLU A 461 -27.41 14.27 -15.04
N ARG A 462 -26.96 14.49 -13.81
CA ARG A 462 -27.61 14.05 -12.57
C ARG A 462 -27.99 15.26 -11.73
N SER A 463 -29.14 15.19 -11.07
CA SER A 463 -29.52 16.22 -10.11
C SER A 463 -28.71 16.10 -8.81
N PRO A 464 -28.62 17.18 -8.01
CA PRO A 464 -27.98 17.13 -6.69
C PRO A 464 -28.56 16.05 -5.77
N GLU A 465 -29.87 15.80 -5.84
CA GLU A 465 -30.54 14.77 -5.04
C GLU A 465 -30.06 13.37 -5.41
N VAL A 466 -29.89 13.10 -6.71
CA VAL A 466 -29.34 11.82 -7.19
C VAL A 466 -27.88 11.67 -6.73
N ASN A 467 -27.08 12.73 -6.80
CA ASN A 467 -25.70 12.71 -6.32
C ASN A 467 -25.62 12.40 -4.81
N LYS A 468 -26.51 13.00 -4.01
CA LYS A 468 -26.64 12.70 -2.57
C LYS A 468 -27.03 11.25 -2.32
N ALA A 469 -28.00 10.71 -3.08
CA ALA A 469 -28.40 9.30 -2.97
C ALA A 469 -27.26 8.33 -3.33
N LEU A 470 -26.43 8.68 -4.32
CA LEU A 470 -25.25 7.89 -4.67
C LEU A 470 -24.21 7.88 -3.55
N TRP A 471 -23.91 9.02 -2.93
CA TRP A 471 -23.02 9.06 -1.76
C TRP A 471 -23.57 8.29 -0.57
N LEU A 472 -24.86 8.44 -0.29
CA LEU A 472 -25.55 7.73 0.78
C LEU A 472 -25.41 6.21 0.60
N GLY A 473 -25.71 5.69 -0.60
CA GLY A 473 -25.56 4.27 -0.86
C GLY A 473 -24.11 3.79 -0.88
N PHE A 474 -23.19 4.60 -1.42
CA PHE A 474 -21.76 4.29 -1.47
C PHE A 474 -21.15 4.15 -0.08
N GLU A 475 -21.34 5.15 0.80
CA GLU A 475 -20.79 5.10 2.15
C GLU A 475 -21.47 4.04 3.00
N HIS A 476 -22.77 3.81 2.79
CA HIS A 476 -23.48 2.72 3.46
C HIS A 476 -22.90 1.34 3.07
N GLU A 477 -22.67 1.07 1.79
CA GLU A 477 -22.01 -0.16 1.33
C GLU A 477 -20.59 -0.29 1.91
N ALA A 478 -19.82 0.80 1.95
CA ALA A 478 -18.49 0.82 2.56
C ALA A 478 -18.49 0.53 4.07
N MET A 479 -19.45 1.07 4.83
CA MET A 479 -19.60 0.78 6.27
C MET A 479 -19.98 -0.69 6.52
N HIS A 480 -20.84 -1.25 5.67
CA HIS A 480 -21.24 -2.65 5.77
C HIS A 480 -20.15 -3.63 5.37
N LEU A 481 -19.21 -3.23 4.50
CA LEU A 481 -18.05 -4.03 4.15
C LEU A 481 -17.20 -4.33 5.40
N GLU A 482 -16.94 -3.31 6.21
CA GLU A 482 -16.26 -3.45 7.50
C GLU A 482 -17.06 -4.31 8.47
N THR A 483 -18.39 -4.11 8.53
CA THR A 483 -19.27 -4.92 9.38
C THR A 483 -19.21 -6.41 9.05
N LEU A 484 -19.27 -6.73 7.77
CA LEU A 484 -19.20 -8.10 7.32
C LEU A 484 -17.85 -8.71 7.66
N LEU A 485 -16.75 -7.99 7.46
CA LEU A 485 -15.41 -8.53 7.75
C LEU A 485 -15.18 -8.85 9.22
N TYR A 486 -15.61 -8.00 10.17
CA TYR A 486 -15.46 -8.34 11.59
C TYR A 486 -16.36 -9.51 12.01
N MET A 487 -17.50 -9.74 11.33
CA MET A 487 -18.27 -10.98 11.49
C MET A 487 -17.49 -12.18 10.96
N LEU A 488 -16.92 -12.07 9.76
CA LEU A 488 -16.25 -13.18 9.09
C LEU A 488 -15.02 -13.69 9.86
N VAL A 489 -14.24 -12.82 10.51
CA VAL A 489 -13.08 -13.27 11.31
C VAL A 489 -13.48 -14.08 12.55
N GLN A 490 -14.76 -14.10 12.92
CA GLN A 490 -15.28 -14.96 13.99
C GLN A 490 -15.53 -16.40 13.53
N SER A 491 -15.78 -16.63 12.23
CA SER A 491 -15.98 -17.98 11.67
C SER A 491 -14.64 -18.62 11.27
N GLU A 492 -14.46 -19.89 11.62
CA GLU A 492 -13.28 -20.69 11.21
C GLU A 492 -13.34 -21.14 9.75
N LYS A 493 -14.49 -20.96 9.10
CA LYS A 493 -14.71 -21.37 7.70
C LYS A 493 -14.49 -20.22 6.71
N THR A 494 -14.31 -18.99 7.19
CA THR A 494 -13.98 -17.85 6.34
C THR A 494 -12.70 -18.14 5.57
N LEU A 495 -12.76 -17.95 4.25
CA LEU A 495 -11.61 -18.10 3.37
C LEU A 495 -10.80 -16.79 3.37
N PRO A 496 -9.47 -16.87 3.19
CA PRO A 496 -8.67 -15.67 3.01
C PRO A 496 -9.09 -14.91 1.74
N PRO A 497 -8.89 -13.58 1.70
CA PRO A 497 -9.22 -12.76 0.55
C PRO A 497 -8.50 -13.27 -0.71
N SER A 498 -9.27 -13.62 -1.74
CA SER A 498 -8.73 -14.07 -3.03
C SER A 498 -7.90 -12.98 -3.68
N GLY A 499 -6.69 -13.31 -4.13
CA GLY A 499 -5.77 -12.36 -4.75
C GLY A 499 -5.01 -11.45 -3.77
N ALA A 500 -5.22 -11.58 -2.46
CA ALA A 500 -4.36 -10.96 -1.45
C ALA A 500 -3.31 -11.95 -0.95
N VAL A 501 -2.08 -11.46 -0.73
CA VAL A 501 -0.96 -12.29 -0.27
C VAL A 501 -0.90 -12.28 1.26
N LYS A 502 -0.80 -13.45 1.88
CA LYS A 502 -0.61 -13.57 3.33
C LYS A 502 0.76 -12.98 3.73
N PRO A 503 0.81 -12.00 4.65
CA PRO A 503 2.06 -11.43 5.13
C PRO A 503 2.92 -12.44 5.90
N ASP A 504 4.23 -12.21 5.95
CA ASP A 504 5.14 -12.93 6.85
C ASP A 504 5.06 -12.34 8.26
N PHE A 505 4.05 -12.74 9.03
CA PHE A 505 3.81 -12.17 10.36
C PHE A 505 4.98 -12.32 11.33
N GLU A 506 5.77 -13.39 11.21
CA GLU A 506 6.96 -13.56 12.06
C GLU A 506 8.06 -12.56 11.70
N ALA A 507 8.34 -12.38 10.40
CA ALA A 507 9.31 -11.39 9.95
C ALA A 507 8.87 -9.96 10.33
N LEU A 508 7.59 -9.63 10.15
CA LEU A 508 7.02 -8.34 10.57
C LEU A 508 7.15 -8.13 12.08
N ALA A 509 6.93 -9.17 12.89
CA ALA A 509 7.08 -9.10 14.33
C ALA A 509 8.54 -8.87 14.75
N ASN A 510 9.49 -9.56 14.12
CA ASN A 510 10.92 -9.37 14.36
C ASN A 510 11.37 -7.94 14.03
N PHE A 511 10.95 -7.43 12.86
CA PHE A 511 11.22 -6.05 12.48
C PHE A 511 10.61 -5.07 13.48
N SER A 512 9.33 -5.24 13.82
CA SER A 512 8.62 -4.38 14.77
C SER A 512 9.33 -4.30 16.12
N ARG A 513 9.86 -5.42 16.63
CA ARG A 513 10.66 -5.45 17.85
C ARG A 513 11.96 -4.67 17.73
N SER A 514 12.64 -4.73 16.59
CA SER A 514 13.91 -4.00 16.39
C SER A 514 13.76 -2.48 16.33
N VAL A 515 12.55 -1.99 15.99
CA VAL A 515 12.25 -0.55 15.89
C VAL A 515 11.32 -0.07 17.00
N ALA A 516 11.00 -0.93 17.97
CA ALA A 516 10.11 -0.59 19.07
C ALA A 516 10.75 0.48 19.96
N VAL A 517 9.96 1.49 20.32
CA VAL A 517 10.37 2.57 21.23
C VAL A 517 9.34 2.75 22.34
N GLU A 518 9.75 3.35 23.45
CA GLU A 518 8.86 3.62 24.58
C GLU A 518 7.70 4.55 24.17
N ASN A 519 6.48 4.25 24.63
CA ASN A 519 5.30 5.08 24.38
C ASN A 519 5.35 6.34 25.25
N SER A 520 5.78 7.46 24.67
CA SER A 520 5.98 8.72 25.38
C SER A 520 4.67 9.45 25.65
N TRP A 521 4.66 10.28 26.70
CA TRP A 521 3.61 11.26 26.95
C TRP A 521 3.91 12.55 26.19
N PHE A 522 2.89 13.13 25.57
CA PHE A 522 2.96 14.39 24.83
C PHE A 522 1.99 15.39 25.42
N THR A 523 2.47 16.59 25.72
CA THR A 523 1.62 17.73 26.06
C THR A 523 0.81 18.18 24.85
N ILE A 524 -0.51 18.21 25.03
CA ILE A 524 -1.47 18.79 24.10
C ILE A 524 -1.89 20.15 24.68
N PRO A 525 -1.64 21.26 23.97
CA PRO A 525 -1.98 22.59 24.46
C PRO A 525 -3.49 22.79 24.53
N GLU A 526 -3.91 23.69 25.43
CA GLU A 526 -5.28 24.20 25.45
C GLU A 526 -5.62 24.83 24.09
N ARG A 527 -6.80 24.49 23.55
CA ARG A 527 -7.28 25.04 22.29
C ARG A 527 -8.79 24.99 22.18
N VAL A 528 -9.34 25.73 21.21
CA VAL A 528 -10.71 25.55 20.76
C VAL A 528 -10.68 24.60 19.56
N VAL A 529 -11.50 23.55 19.60
CA VAL A 529 -11.65 22.57 18.52
C VAL A 529 -13.01 22.71 17.87
N THR A 530 -13.08 22.36 16.58
CA THR A 530 -14.34 22.32 15.83
C THR A 530 -14.85 20.88 15.77
N LEU A 531 -16.08 20.64 16.23
CA LEU A 531 -16.79 19.38 16.03
C LEU A 531 -17.86 19.56 14.95
N GLY A 532 -18.05 18.55 14.10
CA GLY A 532 -19.01 18.59 12.99
C GLY A 532 -18.55 19.44 11.80
N ALA A 533 -19.36 19.45 10.75
CA ALA A 533 -19.15 20.16 9.50
C ALA A 533 -20.09 21.36 9.34
N SER A 534 -19.68 22.34 8.54
CA SER A 534 -20.54 23.45 8.15
C SER A 534 -21.42 23.04 6.97
N ALA A 535 -22.65 23.55 6.91
CA ALA A 535 -23.49 23.41 5.72
C ALA A 535 -22.86 24.07 4.47
N GLU A 536 -21.90 24.97 4.67
CA GLU A 536 -21.15 25.66 3.60
C GLU A 536 -20.01 24.81 3.01
N ASP A 537 -19.63 23.69 3.64
CA ASP A 537 -18.48 22.88 3.20
C ASP A 537 -18.75 22.16 1.86
N ASP A 538 -19.98 22.19 1.33
CA ASP A 538 -20.45 21.54 0.09
C ASP A 538 -19.98 20.07 -0.06
N VAL A 539 -19.89 19.37 1.07
CA VAL A 539 -19.45 17.98 1.16
C VAL A 539 -20.57 17.15 1.79
N TYR A 540 -20.89 16.02 1.16
CA TYR A 540 -21.80 15.04 1.75
C TYR A 540 -21.27 14.54 3.10
N GLY A 541 -22.12 14.57 4.12
CA GLY A 541 -21.92 13.95 5.43
C GLY A 541 -23.24 13.43 6.00
N TRP A 542 -23.15 12.64 7.07
CA TRP A 542 -24.30 12.08 7.78
C TRP A 542 -24.92 13.11 8.73
N ASP A 543 -26.16 12.90 9.15
CA ASP A 543 -26.90 13.85 9.98
C ASP A 543 -26.20 14.20 11.32
N ASN A 544 -25.54 13.23 11.97
CA ASN A 544 -24.76 13.45 13.20
C ASN A 544 -23.51 14.34 13.01
N GLU A 545 -23.13 14.62 11.78
CA GLU A 545 -21.99 15.47 11.48
C GLU A 545 -22.36 16.95 11.48
N PHE A 546 -23.66 17.30 11.53
CA PHE A 546 -24.14 18.68 11.42
C PHE A 546 -25.08 19.07 12.57
N PRO A 547 -25.03 20.33 13.07
CA PRO A 547 -24.16 21.41 12.61
C PRO A 547 -22.78 21.41 13.28
N SER A 548 -21.87 22.21 12.70
CA SER A 548 -20.58 22.55 13.32
C SER A 548 -20.75 23.27 14.66
N ARG A 549 -19.89 22.96 15.62
CA ARG A 549 -19.85 23.55 16.96
C ARG A 549 -18.42 23.70 17.47
N GLN A 550 -18.16 24.77 18.22
CA GLN A 550 -16.84 25.06 18.82
C GLN A 550 -16.84 24.61 20.28
N VAL A 551 -15.78 23.91 20.70
CA VAL A 551 -15.61 23.46 22.08
C VAL A 551 -14.21 23.80 22.58
N SER A 552 -14.11 24.37 23.78
CA SER A 552 -12.82 24.63 24.43
C SER A 552 -12.33 23.36 25.11
N VAL A 553 -11.07 23.01 24.87
CA VAL A 553 -10.37 21.84 25.42
C VAL A 553 -9.19 22.35 26.24
N HIS A 554 -9.13 22.00 27.52
CA HIS A 554 -8.02 22.34 28.40
C HIS A 554 -6.73 21.64 27.94
N ALA A 555 -5.58 22.07 28.46
CA ALA A 555 -4.32 21.38 28.20
C ALA A 555 -4.29 20.04 28.96
N PHE A 556 -3.77 18.99 28.34
CA PHE A 556 -3.63 17.65 28.92
C PHE A 556 -2.42 16.91 28.34
N GLU A 557 -2.15 15.69 28.81
CA GLU A 557 -1.13 14.82 28.23
C GLU A 557 -1.75 13.60 27.54
N ALA A 558 -1.24 13.23 26.37
CA ALA A 558 -1.65 12.06 25.61
C ALA A 558 -0.47 11.12 25.35
N LYS A 559 -0.71 9.81 25.41
CA LYS A 559 0.23 8.82 24.89
C LYS A 559 0.33 8.91 23.37
N ALA A 560 1.53 8.67 22.86
CA ALA A 560 1.86 8.79 21.44
C ALA A 560 1.00 7.88 20.55
N ARG A 561 0.78 6.64 21.00
CA ARG A 561 0.15 5.56 20.24
C ARG A 561 -0.81 4.74 21.13
N PRO A 562 -1.75 3.96 20.55
CA PRO A 562 -2.73 3.19 21.32
C PRO A 562 -2.09 2.07 22.15
N ILE A 563 -2.87 1.49 23.06
CA ILE A 563 -2.51 0.28 23.82
C ILE A 563 -2.26 -0.87 22.84
N THR A 564 -1.17 -1.59 23.04
CA THR A 564 -0.78 -2.76 22.23
C THR A 564 -1.32 -4.07 22.82
N ASN A 565 -1.36 -5.13 22.01
CA ASN A 565 -1.68 -6.48 22.48
C ASN A 565 -0.73 -6.94 23.60
N GLY A 566 0.56 -6.59 23.53
CA GLY A 566 1.55 -6.93 24.55
C GLY A 566 1.31 -6.23 25.89
N GLU A 567 0.98 -4.95 25.86
CA GLU A 567 0.59 -4.19 27.07
C GLU A 567 -0.70 -4.74 27.66
N TYR A 568 -1.71 -5.04 26.84
CA TYR A 568 -2.97 -5.61 27.30
C TYR A 568 -2.78 -7.02 27.87
N ALA A 569 -1.96 -7.87 27.23
CA ALA A 569 -1.61 -9.19 27.75
C ALA A 569 -0.93 -9.12 29.12
N THR A 570 -0.05 -8.13 29.32
CA THR A 570 0.61 -7.88 30.61
C THR A 570 -0.42 -7.50 31.67
N TYR A 571 -1.34 -6.57 31.36
CA TYR A 571 -2.44 -6.20 32.23
C TYR A 571 -3.29 -7.42 32.64
N LEU A 572 -3.71 -8.25 31.68
CA LEU A 572 -4.53 -9.43 31.96
C LEU A 572 -3.78 -10.43 32.86
N GLY A 573 -2.51 -10.71 32.55
CA GLY A 573 -1.67 -11.64 33.30
C GLY A 573 -1.43 -11.19 34.74
N GLU A 574 -1.08 -9.93 34.96
CA GLU A 574 -0.79 -9.39 36.31
C GLU A 574 -2.04 -9.23 37.17
N ASN A 575 -3.21 -9.00 36.57
CA ASN A 575 -4.48 -8.87 37.28
C ASN A 575 -5.26 -10.19 37.36
N GLY A 576 -4.70 -11.31 36.87
CA GLY A 576 -5.33 -12.62 36.93
C GLY A 576 -6.61 -12.76 36.08
N VAL A 577 -6.82 -11.87 35.11
CA VAL A 577 -8.00 -11.85 34.24
C VAL A 577 -7.87 -12.95 33.18
N GLN A 578 -8.75 -13.96 33.27
CA GLN A 578 -8.72 -15.11 32.36
C GLN A 578 -9.46 -14.87 31.04
N ARG A 579 -10.46 -13.97 31.02
CA ARG A 579 -11.24 -13.67 29.82
C ARG A 579 -10.38 -12.90 28.83
N ILE A 580 -10.27 -13.43 27.60
CA ILE A 580 -9.61 -12.77 26.47
C ILE A 580 -10.63 -11.99 25.62
N PRO A 581 -10.20 -10.94 24.90
CA PRO A 581 -11.10 -10.17 24.05
C PRO A 581 -11.57 -11.01 22.84
N ALA A 582 -12.71 -10.66 22.26
CA ALA A 582 -13.28 -11.40 21.12
C ALA A 582 -12.42 -11.32 19.84
N SER A 583 -11.46 -10.39 19.79
CA SER A 583 -10.44 -10.32 18.75
C SER A 583 -9.40 -11.45 18.85
N TRP A 584 -9.32 -12.17 19.98
CA TRP A 584 -8.37 -13.25 20.24
C TRP A 584 -9.04 -14.64 20.21
N THR A 585 -8.23 -15.69 20.23
CA THR A 585 -8.64 -17.10 20.34
C THR A 585 -7.55 -17.93 20.99
N GLU A 586 -7.92 -18.98 21.72
CA GLU A 586 -7.00 -19.95 22.36
C GLU A 586 -6.74 -21.19 21.48
N LYS A 587 -7.29 -21.22 20.27
CA LYS A 587 -7.08 -22.34 19.35
C LYS A 587 -5.73 -22.16 18.63
N PRO A 588 -4.86 -23.19 18.61
CA PRO A 588 -3.60 -23.11 17.89
C PRO A 588 -3.85 -22.90 16.39
N ALA A 589 -2.99 -22.11 15.73
CA ALA A 589 -2.99 -21.99 14.29
C ALA A 589 -2.84 -23.40 13.67
N LYS A 590 -3.71 -23.75 12.71
CA LYS A 590 -3.50 -24.94 11.88
C LYS A 590 -2.34 -24.65 10.92
N ASP A 591 -1.11 -24.74 11.40
CA ASP A 591 0.06 -24.64 10.53
C ASP A 591 0.11 -25.89 9.63
N GLY A 592 -0.01 -25.65 8.32
CA GLY A 592 0.20 -26.66 7.27
C GLY A 592 1.66 -26.93 6.96
N SER A 593 2.61 -26.57 7.84
CA SER A 593 4.02 -26.87 7.66
C SER A 593 4.32 -28.28 8.19
N SER A 594 4.67 -29.15 7.24
CA SER A 594 5.17 -30.50 7.44
C SER A 594 6.25 -30.62 8.52
N GLU A 595 6.30 -31.79 9.15
CA GLU A 595 7.23 -32.44 10.11
C GLU A 595 8.71 -32.01 10.26
N LEU A 596 9.19 -30.93 9.65
CA LEU A 596 10.58 -30.45 9.70
C LEU A 596 10.91 -29.56 10.91
N SER A 597 9.93 -28.99 11.61
CA SER A 597 10.18 -28.08 12.76
C SER A 597 10.57 -28.81 14.06
N ARG A 598 10.36 -30.13 14.15
CA ARG A 598 10.61 -30.91 15.37
C ARG A 598 12.09 -30.99 15.78
N LYS A 599 13.03 -30.69 14.85
CA LYS A 599 14.48 -30.70 15.14
C LYS A 599 15.02 -29.37 15.63
N GLU A 600 14.35 -28.25 15.37
CA GLU A 600 14.81 -26.94 15.87
C GLU A 600 14.29 -26.61 17.27
N GLN A 601 13.17 -27.22 17.67
CA GLN A 601 12.54 -26.98 18.97
C GLN A 601 13.39 -27.49 20.15
N VAL A 602 14.28 -28.47 19.92
CA VAL A 602 15.14 -29.05 20.97
C VAL A 602 16.38 -28.19 21.29
N ARG A 603 16.70 -27.16 20.49
CA ARG A 603 17.90 -26.32 20.71
C ARG A 603 17.64 -24.93 21.28
N ARG A 604 16.39 -24.50 21.42
CA ARG A 604 16.03 -23.16 21.94
C ARG A 604 15.58 -23.11 23.41
N ASP A 605 15.47 -24.26 24.08
CA ASP A 605 15.06 -24.35 25.50
C ASP A 605 16.10 -23.85 26.53
N SER A 606 17.20 -23.22 26.10
CA SER A 606 18.26 -22.75 27.02
C SER A 606 18.30 -21.24 27.27
N MET A 607 17.27 -20.47 26.90
CA MET A 607 17.16 -19.06 27.30
C MET A 607 15.71 -18.73 27.72
N GLN A 608 15.30 -19.23 28.89
CA GLN A 608 14.10 -18.77 29.58
C GLN A 608 14.39 -17.46 30.32
N THR A 609 13.83 -16.35 29.81
CA THR A 609 13.55 -15.18 30.63
C THR A 609 12.20 -15.39 31.30
N ASN A 610 12.21 -15.61 32.62
CA ASN A 610 11.01 -15.60 33.45
C ASN A 610 10.40 -14.19 33.47
N SER A 611 9.41 -13.95 32.60
CA SER A 611 8.42 -12.89 32.78
C SER A 611 7.03 -13.52 32.73
N THR A 612 6.18 -13.16 33.69
CA THR A 612 4.78 -13.60 33.81
C THR A 612 3.97 -13.38 32.52
N GLY A 613 4.34 -12.38 31.70
CA GLY A 613 3.74 -12.13 30.40
C GLY A 613 4.00 -13.22 29.34
N SER A 614 5.16 -13.89 29.35
CA SER A 614 5.48 -14.93 28.35
C SER A 614 4.59 -16.16 28.48
N ALA A 615 4.18 -16.53 29.71
CA ALA A 615 3.31 -17.67 29.94
C ALA A 615 1.86 -17.37 29.52
N PHE A 616 1.39 -16.13 29.71
CA PHE A 616 0.03 -15.74 29.33
C PHE A 616 -0.17 -15.72 27.81
N VAL A 617 0.85 -15.32 27.05
CA VAL A 617 0.80 -15.20 25.58
C VAL A 617 0.76 -16.55 24.87
N GLU A 618 1.34 -17.60 25.46
CA GLU A 618 1.43 -18.93 24.85
C GLU A 618 0.04 -19.52 24.54
N GLY A 619 -0.09 -20.16 23.38
CA GLY A 619 -1.35 -20.76 22.92
C GLY A 619 -2.44 -19.78 22.47
N LYS A 620 -2.24 -18.46 22.57
CA LYS A 620 -3.20 -17.44 22.12
C LYS A 620 -2.86 -16.91 20.73
N SER A 621 -3.88 -16.52 19.98
CA SER A 621 -3.78 -15.96 18.64
C SER A 621 -4.77 -14.81 18.44
N VAL A 622 -4.44 -13.85 17.58
CA VAL A 622 -5.35 -12.81 17.09
C VAL A 622 -6.09 -13.35 15.87
N ARG A 623 -7.41 -13.11 15.80
CA ARG A 623 -8.25 -13.45 14.65
C ARG A 623 -7.98 -12.47 13.51
N THR A 624 -7.69 -12.99 12.32
CA THR A 624 -7.48 -12.18 11.12
C THR A 624 -8.20 -12.82 9.94
N VAL A 625 -8.30 -12.10 8.82
CA VAL A 625 -8.85 -12.66 7.57
C VAL A 625 -7.99 -13.78 6.99
N PHE A 626 -6.72 -13.90 7.42
CA PHE A 626 -5.82 -15.00 7.03
C PHE A 626 -5.85 -16.18 8.03
N GLY A 627 -6.84 -16.20 8.93
CA GLY A 627 -6.94 -17.12 10.05
C GLY A 627 -6.24 -16.62 11.31
N PRO A 628 -6.15 -17.45 12.37
CA PRO A 628 -5.47 -17.08 13.61
C PRO A 628 -3.97 -16.82 13.39
N VAL A 629 -3.49 -15.67 13.86
CA VAL A 629 -2.07 -15.30 13.90
C VAL A 629 -1.58 -15.38 15.36
N PRO A 630 -0.53 -16.16 15.68
CA PRO A 630 -0.04 -16.29 17.05
C PRO A 630 0.21 -14.94 17.72
N LEU A 631 -0.23 -14.78 18.97
CA LEU A 631 -0.18 -13.52 19.71
C LEU A 631 1.27 -13.00 19.86
N LYS A 632 2.25 -13.92 19.96
CA LYS A 632 3.69 -13.60 19.94
C LYS A 632 4.18 -12.85 18.70
N TYR A 633 3.44 -12.90 17.59
CA TYR A 633 3.72 -12.17 16.35
C TYR A 633 2.93 -10.86 16.23
N THR A 634 1.97 -10.62 17.13
CA THR A 634 1.09 -9.44 17.07
C THR A 634 1.15 -8.60 18.35
N LEU A 635 2.13 -8.84 19.23
CA LEU A 635 2.29 -8.10 20.49
C LEU A 635 2.35 -6.58 20.28
N GLU A 636 2.99 -6.13 19.21
CA GLU A 636 3.16 -4.71 18.89
C GLU A 636 1.99 -4.10 18.10
N TRP A 637 0.99 -4.90 17.72
CA TRP A 637 -0.24 -4.40 17.12
C TRP A 637 -1.10 -3.75 18.19
N PRO A 638 -1.95 -2.78 17.82
CA PRO A 638 -2.89 -2.21 18.75
C PRO A 638 -3.90 -3.29 19.19
N VAL A 639 -4.29 -3.28 20.47
CA VAL A 639 -5.30 -4.21 20.97
C VAL A 639 -6.69 -3.80 20.49
N VAL A 640 -7.49 -4.78 20.10
CA VAL A 640 -8.90 -4.61 19.77
C VAL A 640 -9.75 -5.22 20.89
N ALA A 641 -10.55 -4.40 21.56
CA ALA A 641 -11.45 -4.82 22.63
C ALA A 641 -12.58 -3.78 22.84
N SER A 642 -13.61 -4.15 23.60
CA SER A 642 -14.69 -3.22 23.96
C SER A 642 -14.19 -2.06 24.83
N TYR A 643 -14.97 -0.96 24.88
CA TYR A 643 -14.67 0.17 25.75
C TYR A 643 -14.58 -0.25 27.22
N ASP A 644 -15.51 -1.11 27.67
CA ASP A 644 -15.54 -1.60 29.05
C ASP A 644 -14.30 -2.44 29.41
N GLU A 645 -13.81 -3.28 28.48
CA GLU A 645 -12.57 -4.05 28.63
C GLU A 645 -11.32 -3.16 28.73
N LEU A 646 -11.29 -2.07 27.96
CA LEU A 646 -10.12 -1.18 27.87
C LEU A 646 -10.09 -0.13 28.98
N THR A 647 -11.25 0.27 29.50
CA THR A 647 -11.33 1.27 30.58
C THR A 647 -10.54 0.84 31.83
N ALA A 648 -10.64 -0.44 32.20
CA ALA A 648 -9.91 -0.98 33.35
C ALA A 648 -8.38 -1.04 33.09
N CYS A 649 -7.98 -1.43 31.88
CA CYS A 649 -6.58 -1.44 31.47
C CYS A 649 -5.99 -0.01 31.45
N ALA A 650 -6.72 0.95 30.89
CA ALA A 650 -6.30 2.35 30.84
C ALA A 650 -6.01 2.92 32.24
N ARG A 651 -6.90 2.63 33.21
CA ARG A 651 -6.69 3.01 34.62
C ARG A 651 -5.48 2.34 35.23
N TRP A 652 -5.29 1.04 34.99
CA TRP A 652 -4.12 0.29 35.47
C TRP A 652 -2.80 0.86 34.92
N MET A 653 -2.79 1.31 33.66
CA MET A 653 -1.66 1.99 33.01
C MET A 653 -1.49 3.46 33.44
N GLY A 654 -2.31 3.97 34.37
CA GLY A 654 -2.19 5.32 34.93
C GLY A 654 -2.80 6.43 34.08
N GLY A 655 -3.79 6.13 33.24
CA GLY A 655 -4.52 7.12 32.44
C GLY A 655 -6.01 6.84 32.32
N ARG A 656 -6.66 7.53 31.38
CA ARG A 656 -8.06 7.33 31.00
C ARG A 656 -8.22 7.33 29.47
N ILE A 657 -9.35 6.85 28.99
CA ILE A 657 -9.76 6.98 27.58
C ILE A 657 -10.15 8.46 27.34
N PRO A 658 -9.71 9.09 26.24
CA PRO A 658 -9.99 10.50 25.95
C PRO A 658 -11.45 10.78 25.61
N THR A 659 -11.89 12.02 25.79
CA THR A 659 -13.16 12.50 25.21
C THR A 659 -13.05 12.72 23.70
N VAL A 660 -14.18 12.88 23.01
CA VAL A 660 -14.18 13.20 21.57
C VAL A 660 -13.45 14.51 21.26
N GLU A 661 -13.59 15.51 22.13
CA GLU A 661 -12.91 16.81 22.01
C GLU A 661 -11.39 16.68 22.16
N GLU A 662 -10.93 15.87 23.12
CA GLU A 662 -9.50 15.59 23.33
C GLU A 662 -8.90 14.86 22.13
N VAL A 663 -9.58 13.85 21.56
CA VAL A 663 -9.11 13.17 20.35
C VAL A 663 -9.01 14.12 19.17
N LYS A 664 -10.00 15.01 18.97
CA LYS A 664 -9.93 16.03 17.92
C LYS A 664 -8.78 17.01 18.13
N SER A 665 -8.56 17.44 19.37
CA SER A 665 -7.42 18.30 19.73
C SER A 665 -6.06 17.64 19.40
N ILE A 666 -5.93 16.34 19.68
CA ILE A 666 -4.75 15.55 19.30
C ILE A 666 -4.58 15.51 17.78
N TYR A 667 -5.64 15.23 17.03
CA TYR A 667 -5.58 15.14 15.57
C TYR A 667 -5.18 16.47 14.93
N GLU A 668 -5.77 17.59 15.38
CA GLU A 668 -5.40 18.93 14.92
C GLU A 668 -3.94 19.25 15.28
N HIS A 669 -3.48 18.95 16.51
CA HIS A 669 -2.10 19.20 16.92
C HIS A 669 -1.07 18.44 16.07
N VAL A 670 -1.39 17.20 15.67
CA VAL A 670 -0.53 16.42 14.77
C VAL A 670 -0.55 17.01 13.36
N ALA A 671 -1.71 17.43 12.86
CA ALA A 671 -1.84 18.06 11.54
C ALA A 671 -1.04 19.37 11.44
N ASP A 672 -1.15 20.23 12.45
CA ASP A 672 -0.42 21.52 12.53
C ASP A 672 1.10 21.30 12.45
N LYS A 673 1.62 20.31 13.19
CA LYS A 673 3.04 19.95 13.17
C LYS A 673 3.52 19.43 11.82
N LYS A 674 2.70 18.67 11.10
CA LYS A 674 3.03 18.18 9.75
C LYS A 674 3.15 19.34 8.76
N LEU A 675 2.22 20.29 8.80
CA LEU A 675 2.25 21.48 7.94
C LEU A 675 3.52 22.31 8.18
N LEU A 676 3.87 22.60 9.43
CA LEU A 676 5.10 23.30 9.80
C LEU A 676 6.36 22.55 9.31
N GLY A 677 6.36 21.22 9.35
CA GLY A 677 7.46 20.40 8.84
C GLY A 677 7.65 20.54 7.32
N VAL A 678 6.55 20.55 6.56
CA VAL A 678 6.56 20.72 5.10
C VAL A 678 7.04 22.11 4.70
N GLU A 679 6.55 23.17 5.36
CA GLU A 679 6.99 24.55 5.10
C GLU A 679 8.50 24.71 5.35
N ASN A 680 9.02 24.13 6.43
CA ASN A 680 10.46 24.15 6.72
C ASN A 680 11.30 23.37 5.70
N ALA A 681 10.76 22.28 5.14
CA ALA A 681 11.43 21.53 4.07
C ALA A 681 11.44 22.30 2.74
N LEU A 682 10.33 22.94 2.38
CA LEU A 682 10.20 23.79 1.19
C LEU A 682 11.07 25.04 1.29
N GLY A 683 11.14 25.68 2.46
CA GLY A 683 12.02 26.84 2.69
C GLY A 683 13.51 26.54 2.55
N LYS A 684 13.92 25.27 2.74
CA LYS A 684 15.29 24.79 2.48
C LYS A 684 15.55 24.44 1.02
N THR A 685 14.51 24.18 0.22
CA THR A 685 14.61 23.79 -1.20
C THR A 685 14.39 24.94 -2.18
N ILE A 686 14.04 26.14 -1.72
CA ILE A 686 14.17 27.37 -2.52
C ILE A 686 15.64 27.80 -2.44
N PRO A 687 16.45 27.63 -3.51
CA PRO A 687 17.84 28.02 -3.46
C PRO A 687 17.94 29.53 -3.21
N ALA A 688 18.90 29.89 -2.37
CA ALA A 688 19.37 31.25 -2.17
C ALA A 688 19.96 31.80 -3.50
N VAL A 689 19.10 32.13 -4.45
CA VAL A 689 19.42 32.87 -5.67
C VAL A 689 18.62 34.17 -5.62
N ASN A 690 18.93 35.00 -4.63
CA ASN A 690 18.54 36.41 -4.59
C ASN A 690 19.57 37.23 -3.77
N GLY A 691 20.85 36.87 -3.91
CA GLY A 691 21.97 37.66 -3.42
C GLY A 691 22.91 37.96 -4.57
N HIS A 692 22.76 39.16 -5.15
CA HIS A 692 23.53 39.72 -6.27
C HIS A 692 22.98 39.45 -7.68
N LEU A 693 22.07 40.32 -8.13
CA LEU A 693 22.09 40.89 -9.47
C LEU A 693 21.52 42.32 -9.37
N ILE A 694 22.42 43.29 -9.51
CA ILE A 694 22.09 44.71 -9.71
C ILE A 694 21.61 44.85 -11.16
N ASN A 695 20.53 45.60 -11.32
CA ASN A 695 19.90 46.03 -12.59
C ASN A 695 20.90 46.28 -13.72
N ASP A 696 20.60 45.74 -14.91
CA ASP A 696 20.48 46.54 -16.14
C ASP A 696 19.72 45.77 -17.25
N GLY A 697 18.43 46.10 -17.35
CA GLY A 697 17.61 46.19 -18.57
C GLY A 697 17.65 45.08 -19.62
N VAL A 698 16.62 44.21 -19.61
CA VAL A 698 15.94 43.74 -20.83
C VAL A 698 14.45 43.55 -20.50
N GLU A 699 13.56 44.19 -21.26
CA GLU A 699 12.10 44.02 -21.15
C GLU A 699 11.68 42.67 -21.73
N GLU A 700 11.17 41.76 -20.90
CA GLU A 700 10.50 40.54 -21.36
C GLU A 700 9.00 40.80 -21.54
N THR A 701 8.51 40.54 -22.75
CA THR A 701 7.09 40.48 -23.08
C THR A 701 6.53 39.15 -22.55
N PRO A 702 5.38 39.13 -21.84
CA PRO A 702 4.90 37.89 -21.20
C PRO A 702 4.31 36.92 -22.24
N PRO A 703 4.68 35.62 -22.23
CA PRO A 703 3.94 34.61 -22.96
C PRO A 703 2.62 34.30 -22.26
N SER A 704 1.62 34.05 -23.10
CA SER A 704 0.22 33.81 -22.77
C SER A 704 -0.03 32.60 -21.86
N ARG A 705 -0.69 32.86 -20.72
CA ARG A 705 -1.62 32.00 -19.96
C ARG A 705 -1.46 30.47 -20.11
N THR A 706 -0.63 29.89 -19.27
CA THR A 706 -0.87 28.57 -18.67
C THR A 706 -1.68 28.75 -17.38
N PRO A 707 -2.56 27.80 -17.00
CA PRO A 707 -3.32 27.93 -15.77
C PRO A 707 -2.38 27.74 -14.57
N HIS A 708 -2.17 28.81 -13.81
CA HIS A 708 -1.43 28.76 -12.55
C HIS A 708 -2.13 27.80 -11.57
N PRO A 709 -1.38 26.98 -10.81
CA PRO A 709 -1.90 26.38 -9.60
C PRO A 709 -2.24 27.54 -8.64
N SER A 710 -3.45 27.54 -8.11
CA SER A 710 -3.90 28.54 -7.14
C SER A 710 -2.93 28.62 -5.97
N ASN A 711 -2.48 29.83 -5.64
CA ASN A 711 -1.82 30.13 -4.37
C ASN A 711 -2.79 29.76 -3.23
N ILE A 712 -2.59 28.58 -2.67
CA ILE A 712 -3.21 28.16 -1.41
C ILE A 712 -2.57 29.04 -0.34
N SER A 713 -3.30 30.06 0.10
CA SER A 713 -3.04 30.76 1.35
C SER A 713 -2.85 29.74 2.47
N SER A 714 -1.77 29.86 3.24
CA SER A 714 -1.42 28.93 4.34
C SER A 714 -2.51 28.79 5.41
N SER A 715 -3.50 29.69 5.44
CA SER A 715 -4.69 29.55 6.28
C SER A 715 -5.71 28.49 5.80
N SER A 716 -5.68 28.05 4.53
CA SER A 716 -6.71 27.15 3.97
C SER A 716 -6.33 25.67 3.96
N ALA A 717 -5.08 25.31 4.29
CA ALA A 717 -4.68 23.91 4.40
C ALA A 717 -5.20 23.26 5.70
N ALA A 718 -5.30 24.04 6.79
CA ALA A 718 -5.87 23.59 8.07
C ALA A 718 -7.40 23.36 7.98
N SER A 719 -8.09 24.07 7.08
CA SER A 719 -9.55 24.03 6.90
C SER A 719 -10.07 22.97 5.93
N ALA A 720 -9.20 22.11 5.36
CA ALA A 720 -9.67 21.06 4.45
C ALA A 720 -10.53 20.03 5.20
N PRO A 721 -11.71 19.62 4.68
CA PRO A 721 -12.64 18.72 5.37
C PRO A 721 -12.14 17.27 5.48
N PHE A 722 -11.09 16.91 4.75
CA PHE A 722 -10.49 15.58 4.75
C PHE A 722 -9.00 15.62 5.11
N ALA A 723 -8.55 14.66 5.92
CA ALA A 723 -7.15 14.48 6.33
C ALA A 723 -6.39 13.59 5.33
N ASP A 724 -5.09 13.82 5.13
CA ASP A 724 -4.22 12.94 4.33
C ASP A 724 -3.92 11.63 5.07
N LEU A 725 -4.19 10.50 4.40
CA LEU A 725 -4.13 9.15 4.97
C LEU A 725 -2.98 8.29 4.41
N ARG A 726 -2.06 8.83 3.60
CA ARG A 726 -0.97 8.04 2.98
C ARG A 726 -0.08 7.31 4.01
N GLN A 727 0.07 7.90 5.19
CA GLN A 727 0.85 7.32 6.29
C GLN A 727 0.02 6.41 7.22
N ALA A 728 -1.30 6.34 7.01
CA ALA A 728 -2.23 5.58 7.84
C ALA A 728 -2.47 4.17 7.26
N ASN A 729 -2.81 3.22 8.14
CA ASN A 729 -3.24 1.88 7.73
C ASN A 729 -4.76 1.85 7.58
N ILE A 730 -5.27 2.34 6.45
CA ILE A 730 -6.69 2.54 6.12
C ILE A 730 -6.95 2.01 4.70
N GLY A 731 -8.21 1.74 4.34
CA GLY A 731 -8.59 1.49 2.95
C GLY A 731 -7.98 0.23 2.36
N PHE A 732 -7.84 -0.83 3.16
CA PHE A 732 -7.26 -2.12 2.77
C PHE A 732 -5.80 -2.04 2.32
N LYS A 733 -5.05 -1.01 2.74
CA LYS A 733 -3.59 -0.95 2.59
C LYS A 733 -2.94 -2.22 3.14
N HIS A 734 -3.40 -2.66 4.31
CA HIS A 734 -3.20 -4.01 4.82
C HIS A 734 -4.55 -4.62 5.21
N TRP A 735 -4.63 -5.94 5.13
CA TRP A 735 -5.82 -6.71 5.52
C TRP A 735 -5.85 -7.08 7.02
N HIS A 736 -5.13 -6.31 7.85
CA HIS A 736 -4.99 -6.53 9.28
C HIS A 736 -4.43 -5.26 9.97
N PRO A 737 -4.55 -5.15 11.32
CA PRO A 737 -3.84 -4.12 12.08
C PRO A 737 -2.33 -4.25 11.93
N VAL A 738 -1.60 -3.14 11.95
CA VAL A 738 -0.13 -3.11 11.87
C VAL A 738 0.50 -2.65 13.17
N ALA A 739 1.78 -2.95 13.35
CA ALA A 739 2.51 -2.60 14.56
C ALA A 739 2.63 -1.09 14.75
N VAL A 740 2.39 -0.62 15.97
CA VAL A 740 2.46 0.80 16.37
C VAL A 740 3.69 1.10 17.24
N ALA A 741 4.53 0.11 17.51
CA ALA A 741 5.66 0.23 18.45
C ALA A 741 6.66 1.33 18.08
N HIS A 742 6.92 1.54 16.80
CA HIS A 742 7.83 2.59 16.31
C HIS A 742 7.28 4.01 16.49
N LEU A 743 5.96 4.16 16.72
CA LEU A 743 5.30 5.45 16.92
C LEU A 743 5.41 5.94 18.37
N GLY A 744 6.02 5.21 19.30
CA GLY A 744 6.08 5.63 20.71
C GLY A 744 6.76 6.99 20.94
N GLY A 745 7.67 7.39 20.05
CA GLY A 745 8.32 8.71 20.05
C GLY A 745 7.65 9.78 19.18
N LYS A 746 6.49 9.48 18.55
CA LYS A 746 5.78 10.38 17.63
C LYS A 746 4.27 10.26 17.82
N LEU A 747 3.63 11.34 18.27
CA LEU A 747 2.18 11.38 18.46
C LEU A 747 1.42 11.04 17.16
N ALA A 748 0.64 9.95 17.20
CA ALA A 748 -0.17 9.45 16.10
C ALA A 748 -1.46 10.26 15.96
N GLY A 749 -1.74 10.73 14.74
CA GLY A 749 -2.94 11.50 14.39
C GLY A 749 -4.10 10.64 13.86
N GLN A 750 -4.99 11.29 13.10
CA GLN A 750 -6.19 10.66 12.52
C GLN A 750 -5.82 9.48 11.62
N GLY A 751 -6.39 8.30 11.91
CA GLY A 751 -6.15 7.05 11.18
C GLY A 751 -4.81 6.36 11.47
N GLU A 752 -3.94 6.96 12.29
CA GLU A 752 -2.57 6.45 12.53
C GLU A 752 -2.48 5.46 13.71
N LEU A 753 -3.61 4.91 14.19
CA LEU A 753 -3.65 3.95 15.30
C LEU A 753 -3.32 2.50 14.88
N GLY A 754 -2.63 2.31 13.76
CA GLY A 754 -2.31 0.97 13.25
C GLY A 754 -3.49 0.26 12.58
N GLY A 755 -4.56 0.98 12.24
CA GLY A 755 -5.72 0.44 11.53
C GLY A 755 -6.86 -0.04 12.44
N ILE A 756 -7.11 0.68 13.53
CA ILE A 756 -8.29 0.47 14.38
C ILE A 756 -8.92 1.81 14.74
N TRP A 757 -10.23 1.80 15.01
CA TRP A 757 -10.94 2.96 15.54
C TRP A 757 -10.43 3.34 16.93
N GLU A 758 -10.45 4.63 17.25
CA GLU A 758 -10.12 5.18 18.56
C GLU A 758 -11.39 5.36 19.40
N TRP A 759 -11.51 4.58 20.48
CA TRP A 759 -12.54 4.78 21.49
C TRP A 759 -12.42 6.14 22.16
N THR A 760 -13.57 6.77 22.37
CA THR A 760 -13.71 7.94 23.24
C THR A 760 -14.57 7.60 24.46
N SER A 761 -14.43 8.36 25.54
CA SER A 761 -15.30 8.29 26.71
C SER A 761 -16.63 9.03 26.53
N THR A 762 -16.85 9.65 25.37
CA THR A 762 -18.04 10.46 25.08
C THR A 762 -19.16 9.56 24.55
N ALA A 763 -20.32 9.61 25.20
CA ALA A 763 -21.53 8.95 24.71
C ALA A 763 -22.08 9.70 23.48
N LEU A 764 -22.70 8.97 22.54
CA LEU A 764 -23.43 9.57 21.45
C LEU A 764 -24.75 10.14 21.98
N GLU A 765 -24.85 11.47 21.99
CA GLU A 765 -26.01 12.20 22.47
C GLU A 765 -26.49 13.22 21.44
N LYS A 766 -27.77 13.58 21.52
CA LYS A 766 -28.34 14.62 20.67
C LYS A 766 -27.73 15.96 21.04
N HIS A 767 -26.96 16.54 20.13
CA HIS A 767 -26.39 17.87 20.30
C HIS A 767 -27.33 18.98 19.79
N GLU A 768 -27.04 20.21 20.20
CA GLU A 768 -27.79 21.39 19.77
C GLU A 768 -27.77 21.52 18.23
N GLY A 769 -28.94 21.86 17.67
CA GLY A 769 -29.13 22.01 16.23
C GLY A 769 -29.20 20.71 15.41
N PHE A 770 -29.06 19.53 16.02
CA PHE A 770 -29.19 18.25 15.30
C PHE A 770 -30.58 18.10 14.67
N GLU A 771 -30.60 17.76 13.38
CA GLU A 771 -31.79 17.39 12.61
C GLU A 771 -31.55 16.06 11.90
N ALA A 772 -32.46 15.09 12.11
CA ALA A 772 -32.35 13.79 11.45
C ALA A 772 -32.54 13.93 9.93
N MET A 773 -31.74 13.21 9.15
CA MET A 773 -31.85 13.32 7.69
C MET A 773 -33.18 12.75 7.18
N PRO A 774 -33.94 13.46 6.33
CA PRO A 774 -35.24 12.99 5.85
C PRO A 774 -35.19 11.66 5.11
N GLU A 775 -34.07 11.36 4.44
CA GLU A 775 -33.90 10.14 3.68
C GLU A 775 -33.76 8.90 4.58
N TYR A 776 -33.19 9.05 5.78
CA TYR A 776 -32.92 7.95 6.69
C TYR A 776 -33.00 8.40 8.16
N THR A 777 -34.22 8.71 8.61
CA THR A 777 -34.47 9.35 9.92
C THR A 777 -33.99 8.54 11.12
N GLY A 778 -33.97 7.21 11.02
CA GLY A 778 -33.50 6.30 12.08
C GLY A 778 -31.98 6.02 12.06
N TYR A 779 -31.20 6.67 11.19
CA TYR A 779 -29.76 6.40 11.06
C TYR A 779 -28.98 6.77 12.33
N THR A 780 -29.15 7.98 12.86
CA THR A 780 -28.50 8.40 14.11
C THR A 780 -29.49 8.46 15.27
N ALA A 781 -30.70 8.97 15.05
CA ALA A 781 -31.61 9.34 16.13
C ALA A 781 -32.00 8.18 17.05
N ASP A 782 -32.03 6.95 16.53
CA ASP A 782 -32.35 5.74 17.29
C ASP A 782 -31.26 5.38 18.32
N PHE A 783 -30.04 5.92 18.18
CA PHE A 783 -28.87 5.59 18.99
C PHE A 783 -28.54 6.63 20.07
N PHE A 784 -29.40 7.65 20.26
CA PHE A 784 -29.30 8.58 21.39
C PHE A 784 -29.84 7.96 22.68
N ASP A 785 -29.24 6.84 23.08
CA ASP A 785 -29.74 5.94 24.14
C ASP A 785 -28.80 5.82 25.34
N SER A 786 -27.70 6.60 25.37
CA SER A 786 -26.62 6.59 26.38
C SER A 786 -25.80 5.29 26.48
N LYS A 787 -26.01 4.33 25.57
CA LYS A 787 -25.27 3.05 25.54
C LYS A 787 -24.10 3.07 24.57
N HIS A 788 -24.17 3.95 23.58
CA HIS A 788 -23.20 4.04 22.51
C HIS A 788 -22.14 5.09 22.81
N ASN A 789 -20.86 4.70 22.70
CA ASN A 789 -19.74 5.63 22.78
C ASN A 789 -19.24 5.95 21.37
N ILE A 790 -18.79 7.19 21.19
CA ILE A 790 -18.20 7.67 19.94
C ILE A 790 -16.83 7.01 19.72
N VAL A 791 -16.57 6.60 18.48
CA VAL A 791 -15.25 6.16 18.01
C VAL A 791 -14.84 6.94 16.76
N LEU A 792 -13.54 7.22 16.61
CA LEU A 792 -12.99 8.08 15.55
C LEU A 792 -11.83 7.43 14.80
N GLY A 793 -11.51 7.94 13.60
CA GLY A 793 -10.25 7.68 12.88
C GLY A 793 -10.26 6.56 11.84
N GLY A 794 -11.15 5.58 11.93
CA GLY A 794 -11.22 4.46 10.98
C GLY A 794 -10.32 3.28 11.31
N SER A 795 -10.68 2.10 10.79
CA SER A 795 -9.87 0.88 10.82
C SER A 795 -9.19 0.62 9.48
N TRP A 796 -8.36 -0.43 9.43
CA TRP A 796 -7.69 -0.89 8.20
C TRP A 796 -8.68 -1.23 7.06
N ALA A 797 -9.94 -1.53 7.37
CA ALA A 797 -10.98 -1.82 6.37
C ALA A 797 -11.91 -0.62 6.08
N THR A 798 -11.79 0.47 6.81
CA THR A 798 -12.65 1.64 6.59
C THR A 798 -12.24 2.33 5.29
N HIS A 799 -13.22 2.73 4.48
CA HIS A 799 -12.97 3.45 3.23
C HIS A 799 -12.31 4.83 3.52
N PRO A 800 -11.29 5.27 2.77
CA PRO A 800 -10.56 6.52 3.03
C PRO A 800 -11.43 7.77 3.12
N ARG A 801 -12.50 7.84 2.31
CA ARG A 801 -13.50 8.93 2.39
C ARG A 801 -14.18 9.03 3.75
N ILE A 802 -14.43 7.91 4.42
CA ILE A 802 -15.05 7.88 5.75
C ILE A 802 -14.01 8.19 6.82
N ALA A 803 -12.90 7.42 6.83
CA ALA A 803 -11.84 7.57 7.82
C ALA A 803 -11.16 8.95 7.80
N GLY A 804 -11.02 9.54 6.61
CA GLY A 804 -10.33 10.81 6.39
C GLY A 804 -11.21 12.03 6.65
N ARG A 805 -12.55 11.90 6.66
CA ARG A 805 -13.44 13.04 6.91
C ARG A 805 -13.32 13.49 8.35
N LYS A 806 -12.96 14.76 8.55
CA LYS A 806 -12.72 15.32 9.89
C LYS A 806 -13.99 15.40 10.73
N SER A 807 -15.17 15.49 10.13
CA SER A 807 -16.46 15.55 10.82
C SER A 807 -17.07 14.17 11.13
N PHE A 808 -16.58 13.10 10.50
CA PHE A 808 -17.21 11.78 10.63
C PHE A 808 -17.15 11.25 12.08
N VAL A 809 -18.28 10.71 12.51
CA VAL A 809 -18.50 10.12 13.84
C VAL A 809 -19.04 8.71 13.65
N ASN A 810 -18.37 7.73 14.22
CA ASN A 810 -18.87 6.36 14.34
C ASN A 810 -19.20 6.07 15.81
N TRP A 811 -19.97 5.03 16.09
CA TRP A 811 -20.39 4.69 17.44
C TRP A 811 -20.72 3.21 17.60
N TYR A 812 -20.52 2.70 18.82
CA TYR A 812 -20.85 1.32 19.18
C TYR A 812 -21.25 1.25 20.65
N GLN A 813 -22.09 0.28 21.02
CA GLN A 813 -22.39 0.00 22.43
C GLN A 813 -21.08 -0.26 23.18
N ARG A 814 -20.91 0.34 24.37
CA ARG A 814 -19.65 0.33 25.12
C ARG A 814 -19.09 -1.07 25.45
N ASN A 815 -19.97 -2.06 25.57
CA ASN A 815 -19.67 -3.45 25.88
C ASN A 815 -19.61 -4.34 24.61
N TYR A 816 -19.78 -3.78 23.40
CA TYR A 816 -19.73 -4.53 22.15
C TYR A 816 -18.29 -4.99 21.85
N PRO A 817 -17.99 -6.30 21.85
CA PRO A 817 -16.60 -6.79 21.87
C PRO A 817 -16.00 -7.02 20.47
N TYR A 818 -16.80 -6.92 19.41
CA TYR A 818 -16.39 -7.35 18.06
C TYR A 818 -15.89 -6.21 17.16
N VAL A 819 -16.18 -4.96 17.52
CA VAL A 819 -15.71 -3.80 16.74
C VAL A 819 -14.19 -3.72 16.76
N TRP A 820 -13.60 -3.34 15.64
CA TRP A 820 -12.16 -3.05 15.54
C TRP A 820 -11.80 -1.69 16.11
N ALA A 821 -11.99 -1.55 17.43
CA ALA A 821 -11.68 -0.34 18.18
C ALA A 821 -10.72 -0.66 19.34
N GLY A 822 -9.87 0.33 19.64
CA GLY A 822 -8.91 0.34 20.75
C GLY A 822 -8.83 1.73 21.34
N CYS A 823 -7.88 1.98 22.25
CA CYS A 823 -7.74 3.32 22.84
C CYS A 823 -6.28 3.71 23.02
N ARG A 824 -6.03 5.02 23.07
CA ARG A 824 -4.84 5.59 23.69
C ARG A 824 -5.18 6.11 25.08
N LEU A 825 -4.15 6.44 25.85
CA LEU A 825 -4.32 7.03 27.16
C LEU A 825 -4.13 8.54 27.12
N VAL A 826 -4.95 9.23 27.90
CA VAL A 826 -4.74 10.61 28.30
C VAL A 826 -4.72 10.74 29.82
N ARG A 827 -4.15 11.85 30.31
CA ARG A 827 -4.24 12.25 31.71
C ARG A 827 -4.21 13.78 31.83
N ASP A 828 -4.81 14.27 32.89
CA ASP A 828 -4.76 15.68 33.27
C ASP A 828 -3.44 15.99 34.00
N PHE A 829 -3.08 17.27 34.07
CA PHE A 829 -1.87 17.76 34.74
C PHE A 829 -1.90 17.67 36.26
#